data_AF-A0A9D7Y1B3-F1
#
_entry.id   AF-A0A9D7Y1B3-F1
#
_cell.length_a   1.000
_cell.length_b   1.000
_cell.length_c   1.000
_cell.angle_alpha   90.00
_cell.angle_beta   90.00
_cell.angle_gamma   90.00
#
_symmetry.space_group_name_H-M   'P 1'
#
loop_
_entity.id
_entity.type
_entity.pdbx_description
1 polymer ?
#
loop_
_entity_poly.entity_id
_entity_poly.type
_entity_poly.pdbx_seq_one_letter_code
_entity_poly.pdbx_strand_id
1 'polypeptide(L)'
;MKFAFLISMLVFMFPNQKQRVFLIGDSTMATKKESDAPETGWGQVLHLFFTKEIEFYNHAVNGRSTKSFRDLGHWKAVLENLKKDDYVIIQFGHNDSKMDDTLRYAEANTDYKANLIRYIEEIRKKEAIPILCTPVNRRKFDSDGKFVDQHGDYPKVVREVAKSLFVDLIDLHSESQMILETLGEEPSKNMFMHYQGGIFSKFPNGITDNTHFSPFGAKMIAAAFCKLLVDKGHPLRQYLIKSAFPNKYQYEVPLVYEPYFRKDTFDITRYGAKSDASFINTSAITNAIDIANAAGGGTVFIPSGLWITGPIILKSNVNLHLDQGALLQFIDDRSHYPIVETTWEGQKAFRCQAPIWSVGQSNIAITGKGIIDGSGQLWKSVKKSKLTDSQWDQLVKSGGVVEDKTWYPSEQSRVGNATEWAKKLTPGKTMADYEMVKDFLRPNMLSLLECNNVLIEGVTFQNSPAWTLHPLLCNHTTFRNVHVKNPWFGQNNDAIDLESCRYGIVDGCTFDTGDDAITIKSGRDEEGRKRGIPTENIIITNTTVFHGHGGFVIGSEMSGGVNNIFVNNCTFLGTDIGLRFKTTRGRGGKVSDIFISDINMSEIVGESILFDMYYAAVDPITLIGDKKVVSIIAAKPIDDGTPIFQNFFMDNIQCKGANSALLMNGLPEMNIKNVNLTNSSIKSERGIYINDSDGVLLQNVSIYHKTGSLLNINNSKNVTVDQIKFTNGTTQTIQINGDQIRKINLIRKKGEAWMMDVNMGKEVNKKEVKY
;
A
#
# COMPACT_ATOMS: atom_id res chain seq x y z
N MET A 1 4.79 -14.63 69.54
CA MET A 1 5.61 -13.75 68.68
C MET A 1 6.69 -14.60 68.03
N LYS A 2 6.61 -14.83 66.71
CA LYS A 2 7.64 -15.51 65.92
C LYS A 2 8.16 -14.48 64.91
N PHE A 3 9.42 -14.07 65.04
CA PHE A 3 10.09 -13.20 64.08
C PHE A 3 10.49 -14.02 62.85
N ALA A 4 9.92 -13.69 61.69
CA ALA A 4 10.39 -14.17 60.40
C ALA A 4 11.38 -13.15 59.83
N PHE A 5 12.61 -13.58 59.59
CA PHE A 5 13.62 -12.80 58.88
C PHE A 5 13.26 -12.74 57.39
N LEU A 6 12.93 -11.54 56.90
CA LEU A 6 12.78 -11.28 55.47
C LEU A 6 14.17 -10.99 54.89
N ILE A 7 14.72 -11.93 54.11
CA ILE A 7 15.93 -11.69 53.32
C ILE A 7 15.49 -10.94 52.05
N SER A 8 15.83 -9.65 52.00
CA SER A 8 15.72 -8.82 50.80
C SER A 8 16.78 -9.24 49.78
N MET A 9 16.36 -9.90 48.70
CA MET A 9 17.19 -10.07 47.50
C MET A 9 17.23 -8.72 46.76
N LEU A 10 18.31 -7.97 46.98
CA LEU A 10 18.70 -6.85 46.12
C LEU A 10 19.14 -7.39 44.76
N VAL A 11 18.22 -7.41 43.79
CA VAL A 11 18.56 -7.60 42.37
C VAL A 11 19.23 -6.31 41.90
N PHE A 12 20.56 -6.33 41.78
CA PHE A 12 21.28 -5.29 41.05
C PHE A 12 20.84 -5.35 39.58
N MET A 13 19.94 -4.45 39.18
CA MET A 13 19.70 -4.18 37.77
C MET A 13 20.92 -3.44 37.22
N PHE A 14 21.86 -4.18 36.63
CA PHE A 14 22.84 -3.58 35.75
C PHE A 14 22.10 -2.89 34.61
N PRO A 15 22.42 -1.63 34.25
CA PRO A 15 21.85 -1.02 33.07
C PRO A 15 22.14 -1.92 31.87
N ASN A 16 21.10 -2.30 31.13
CA ASN A 16 21.22 -3.19 29.98
C ASN A 16 22.14 -2.49 28.96
N GLN A 17 23.39 -2.95 28.86
CA GLN A 17 24.37 -2.33 27.98
C GLN A 17 23.91 -2.55 26.54
N LYS A 18 23.72 -1.47 25.78
CA LYS A 18 23.31 -1.56 24.38
C LYS A 18 24.33 -2.35 23.58
N GLN A 19 23.84 -3.16 22.64
CA GLN A 19 24.71 -3.80 21.67
C GLN A 19 25.32 -2.73 20.77
N ARG A 20 26.64 -2.68 20.66
CA ARG A 20 27.34 -1.72 19.79
C ARG A 20 27.71 -2.39 18.48
N VAL A 21 27.50 -1.67 17.38
CA VAL A 21 27.86 -2.12 16.03
C VAL A 21 28.61 -1.01 15.32
N PHE A 22 29.83 -1.30 14.93
CA PHE A 22 30.67 -0.43 14.13
C PHE A 22 30.53 -0.78 12.66
N LEU A 23 30.40 0.23 11.80
CA LEU A 23 30.42 0.05 10.36
C LEU A 23 31.70 0.65 9.81
N ILE A 24 32.48 -0.11 9.06
CA ILE A 24 33.63 0.38 8.30
C ILE A 24 33.44 0.05 6.83
N GLY A 25 33.69 1.03 5.97
CA GLY A 25 33.46 0.84 4.55
C GLY A 25 33.68 2.06 3.68
N ASP A 26 33.20 1.94 2.45
CA ASP A 26 33.33 2.93 1.39
C ASP A 26 32.15 3.92 1.32
N SER A 27 32.08 4.68 0.23
CA SER A 27 31.06 5.72 0.02
C SER A 27 29.64 5.16 -0.03
N THR A 28 29.41 3.90 -0.39
CA THR A 28 28.04 3.35 -0.46
C THR A 28 27.42 3.14 0.92
N MET A 29 28.26 2.97 1.96
CA MET A 29 27.85 2.79 3.36
C MET A 29 27.90 4.08 4.19
N ALA A 30 28.77 5.02 3.82
CA ALA A 30 29.10 6.21 4.60
C ALA A 30 27.92 7.16 4.89
N THR A 31 27.90 7.73 6.10
CA THR A 31 27.02 8.86 6.42
C THR A 31 27.42 10.09 5.62
N LYS A 32 26.45 10.71 4.93
CA LYS A 32 26.64 11.86 4.06
C LYS A 32 26.38 13.17 4.81
N LYS A 33 27.08 14.24 4.39
CA LYS A 33 26.78 15.58 4.89
C LYS A 33 25.49 16.07 4.26
N GLU A 34 24.79 16.97 4.93
CA GLU A 34 23.59 17.61 4.37
C GLU A 34 23.88 18.31 3.03
N SER A 35 25.07 18.91 2.88
CA SER A 35 25.53 19.50 1.62
C SER A 35 25.66 18.49 0.47
N ASP A 36 25.73 17.18 0.77
CA ASP A 36 25.82 16.12 -0.22
C ASP A 36 24.45 15.56 -0.62
N ALA A 37 23.37 16.03 0.00
CA ALA A 37 22.02 15.58 -0.31
C ALA A 37 21.68 15.71 -1.82
N PRO A 38 20.91 14.76 -2.38
CA PRO A 38 20.23 13.66 -1.68
C PRO A 38 21.07 12.38 -1.54
N GLU A 39 22.38 12.41 -1.80
CA GLU A 39 23.24 11.22 -1.66
C GLU A 39 23.11 10.65 -0.25
N THR A 40 22.90 9.34 -0.14
CA THR A 40 22.67 8.67 1.15
C THR A 40 23.40 7.34 1.18
N GLY A 41 24.14 7.05 2.27
CA GLY A 41 24.74 5.73 2.47
C GLY A 41 23.76 4.74 3.09
N TRP A 42 23.83 3.45 2.74
CA TRP A 42 22.93 2.45 3.33
C TRP A 42 23.18 2.28 4.85
N GLY A 43 24.44 2.42 5.29
CA GLY A 43 24.80 2.41 6.72
C GLY A 43 24.26 3.62 7.49
N GLN A 44 23.97 4.74 6.79
CA GLN A 44 23.36 5.94 7.39
C GLN A 44 21.92 5.68 7.84
N VAL A 45 21.17 4.88 7.09
CA VAL A 45 19.74 4.62 7.32
C VAL A 45 19.45 3.29 7.99
N LEU A 46 20.47 2.47 8.26
CA LEU A 46 20.32 1.13 8.84
C LEU A 46 19.59 1.16 10.20
N HIS A 47 19.84 2.19 11.00
CA HIS A 47 19.21 2.37 12.32
C HIS A 47 17.67 2.45 12.27
N LEU A 48 17.08 2.76 11.11
CA LEU A 48 15.62 2.82 10.94
C LEU A 48 14.93 1.45 11.06
N PHE A 49 15.69 0.34 10.98
CA PHE A 49 15.17 -1.02 11.02
C PHE A 49 15.47 -1.76 12.33
N PHE A 50 16.13 -1.12 13.29
CA PHE A 50 16.57 -1.76 14.53
C PHE A 50 16.07 -1.03 15.78
N THR A 51 15.83 -1.79 16.84
CA THR A 51 15.37 -1.25 18.13
C THR A 51 16.42 -0.34 18.77
N LYS A 52 16.02 0.44 19.77
CA LYS A 52 16.93 1.33 20.51
C LYS A 52 17.95 0.60 21.41
N GLU A 53 17.90 -0.73 21.45
CA GLU A 53 18.82 -1.60 22.21
C GLU A 53 20.15 -1.83 21.48
N ILE A 54 20.23 -1.46 20.20
CA ILE A 54 21.46 -1.44 19.42
C ILE A 54 21.89 0.00 19.13
N GLU A 55 23.19 0.24 19.04
CA GLU A 55 23.77 1.53 18.68
C GLU A 55 24.77 1.36 17.53
N PHE A 56 24.56 2.12 16.46
CA PHE A 56 25.39 2.09 15.27
C PHE A 56 26.40 3.23 15.26
N TYR A 57 27.68 2.87 15.08
CA TYR A 57 28.79 3.78 14.91
C TYR A 57 29.28 3.67 13.45
N ASN A 58 28.74 4.52 12.58
CA ASN A 58 29.09 4.49 11.16
C ASN A 58 30.40 5.26 10.91
N HIS A 59 31.49 4.52 10.74
CA HIS A 59 32.82 5.01 10.41
C HIS A 59 33.18 4.81 8.94
N ALA A 60 32.25 4.39 8.07
CA ALA A 60 32.51 4.34 6.64
C ALA A 60 32.76 5.75 6.07
N VAL A 61 33.70 5.85 5.12
CA VAL A 61 34.18 7.15 4.62
C VAL A 61 34.23 7.15 3.08
N ASN A 62 33.78 8.26 2.49
CA ASN A 62 33.80 8.46 1.05
C ASN A 62 35.20 8.27 0.44
N GLY A 63 35.25 7.55 -0.68
CA GLY A 63 36.47 7.33 -1.44
C GLY A 63 37.51 6.46 -0.74
N ARG A 64 37.17 5.76 0.35
CA ARG A 64 38.11 4.83 1.01
C ARG A 64 38.03 3.42 0.45
N SER A 65 39.18 2.79 0.39
CA SER A 65 39.43 1.38 0.10
C SER A 65 39.92 0.69 1.36
N THR A 66 40.04 -0.64 1.35
CA THR A 66 40.62 -1.40 2.47
C THR A 66 42.00 -0.87 2.88
N LYS A 67 42.81 -0.46 1.90
CA LYS A 67 44.16 0.11 2.07
C LYS A 67 44.11 1.53 2.64
N SER A 68 43.50 2.46 1.89
CA SER A 68 43.51 3.89 2.26
C SER A 68 42.76 4.19 3.56
N PHE A 69 41.78 3.37 3.96
CA PHE A 69 41.12 3.49 5.26
C PHE A 69 42.09 3.26 6.43
N ARG A 70 43.10 2.41 6.24
CA ARG A 70 44.16 2.16 7.24
C ARG A 70 45.22 3.25 7.19
N ASP A 71 45.72 3.54 6.00
CA ASP A 71 46.85 4.45 5.80
C ASP A 71 46.54 5.86 6.33
N LEU A 72 45.27 6.28 6.28
CA LEU A 72 44.82 7.58 6.77
C LEU A 72 44.33 7.56 8.23
N GLY A 73 44.52 6.46 8.95
CA GLY A 73 44.24 6.38 10.39
C GLY A 73 42.76 6.19 10.76
N HIS A 74 41.84 6.07 9.80
CA HIS A 74 40.42 5.84 10.10
C HIS A 74 40.22 4.51 10.85
N TRP A 75 40.93 3.46 10.45
CA TRP A 75 40.89 2.18 11.17
C TRP A 75 41.43 2.28 12.60
N LYS A 76 42.54 3.00 12.79
CA LYS A 76 43.15 3.18 14.11
C LYS A 76 42.14 3.77 15.11
N ALA A 77 41.39 4.79 14.68
CA ALA A 77 40.36 5.41 15.50
C ALA A 77 39.24 4.43 15.89
N VAL A 78 38.82 3.53 14.99
CA VAL A 78 37.83 2.48 15.31
C VAL A 78 38.42 1.48 16.30
N LEU A 79 39.59 0.93 15.99
CA LEU A 79 40.26 -0.11 16.78
C LEU A 79 40.55 0.31 18.23
N GLU A 80 40.85 1.59 18.45
CA GLU A 80 41.07 2.15 19.79
C GLU A 80 39.78 2.23 20.63
N ASN A 81 38.60 2.27 19.99
CA ASN A 81 37.29 2.37 20.63
C ASN A 81 36.52 1.04 20.74
N LEU A 82 37.03 -0.02 20.10
CA LEU A 82 36.44 -1.35 20.17
C LEU A 82 36.58 -1.95 21.57
N LYS A 83 35.49 -2.58 22.01
CA LYS A 83 35.38 -3.36 23.25
C LYS A 83 34.98 -4.78 22.90
N LYS A 84 35.15 -5.67 23.88
CA LYS A 84 34.63 -7.03 23.85
C LYS A 84 33.13 -7.03 23.47
N ASP A 85 32.75 -7.98 22.62
CA ASP A 85 31.40 -8.23 22.12
C ASP A 85 30.80 -7.12 21.22
N ASP A 86 31.56 -6.08 20.86
CA ASP A 86 31.16 -5.15 19.79
C ASP A 86 31.12 -5.91 18.45
N TYR A 87 30.12 -5.64 17.60
CA TYR A 87 30.15 -6.12 16.21
C TYR A 87 30.86 -5.10 15.31
N VAL A 88 31.57 -5.58 14.28
CA VAL A 88 32.18 -4.73 13.26
C VAL A 88 31.79 -5.24 11.87
N ILE A 89 30.94 -4.49 11.19
CA ILE A 89 30.51 -4.74 9.81
C ILE A 89 31.53 -4.11 8.86
N ILE A 90 32.09 -4.92 7.96
CA ILE A 90 33.15 -4.53 7.03
C ILE A 90 32.63 -4.66 5.60
N GLN A 91 32.58 -3.56 4.84
CA GLN A 91 32.24 -3.57 3.42
C GLN A 91 33.16 -2.66 2.61
N PHE A 92 33.97 -3.24 1.72
CA PHE A 92 34.85 -2.53 0.79
C PHE A 92 34.84 -3.21 -0.59
N GLY A 93 35.55 -2.67 -1.57
CA GLY A 93 35.67 -3.22 -2.93
C GLY A 93 35.47 -2.19 -4.04
N HIS A 94 34.68 -1.13 -3.79
CA HIS A 94 34.43 -0.12 -4.82
C HIS A 94 35.66 0.71 -5.16
N ASN A 95 36.42 1.13 -4.15
CA ASN A 95 37.61 1.95 -4.37
C ASN A 95 38.89 1.12 -4.49
N ASP A 96 38.88 -0.11 -3.97
CA ASP A 96 39.96 -1.07 -4.10
C ASP A 96 40.21 -1.48 -5.56
N SER A 97 39.16 -1.49 -6.39
CA SER A 97 39.21 -1.81 -7.82
C SER A 97 39.75 -0.70 -8.73
N LYS A 98 40.13 0.47 -8.19
CA LYS A 98 40.60 1.62 -8.98
C LYS A 98 42.11 1.53 -9.27
N MET A 99 42.49 0.73 -10.26
CA MET A 99 43.91 0.49 -10.65
C MET A 99 44.72 1.77 -10.86
N ASP A 100 44.11 2.82 -11.41
CA ASP A 100 44.78 4.09 -11.73
C ASP A 100 45.05 4.97 -10.49
N ASP A 101 44.46 4.65 -9.33
CA ASP A 101 44.63 5.39 -8.07
C ASP A 101 45.43 4.53 -7.08
N THR A 102 46.76 4.60 -7.15
CA THR A 102 47.68 3.76 -6.35
C THR A 102 47.53 3.91 -4.83
N LEU A 103 46.96 5.03 -4.38
CA LEU A 103 46.64 5.28 -2.97
C LEU A 103 45.44 4.44 -2.51
N ARG A 104 44.55 4.08 -3.43
CA ARG A 104 43.32 3.32 -3.13
C ARG A 104 43.37 1.88 -3.63
N TYR A 105 44.03 1.63 -4.76
CA TYR A 105 44.11 0.33 -5.38
C TYR A 105 44.65 -0.72 -4.41
N ALA A 106 43.94 -1.84 -4.35
CA ALA A 106 44.36 -3.05 -3.68
C ALA A 106 43.91 -4.23 -4.56
N GLU A 107 44.86 -4.98 -5.11
CA GLU A 107 44.54 -6.13 -5.97
C GLU A 107 43.74 -7.17 -5.17
N ALA A 108 42.71 -7.75 -5.81
CA ALA A 108 41.68 -8.52 -5.13
C ALA A 108 42.26 -9.73 -4.37
N ASN A 109 43.09 -10.54 -5.01
CA ASN A 109 43.58 -11.81 -4.47
C ASN A 109 44.80 -11.65 -3.54
N THR A 110 45.44 -10.49 -3.54
CA THR A 110 46.62 -10.18 -2.72
C THR A 110 46.31 -9.10 -1.68
N ASP A 111 46.50 -7.83 -1.99
CA ASP A 111 46.43 -6.72 -1.03
C ASP A 111 45.05 -6.60 -0.37
N TYR A 112 43.97 -6.69 -1.14
CA TYR A 112 42.60 -6.59 -0.63
C TYR A 112 42.29 -7.73 0.33
N LYS A 113 42.59 -8.97 -0.08
CA LYS A 113 42.46 -10.17 0.75
C LYS A 113 43.26 -10.05 2.05
N ALA A 114 44.52 -9.65 1.96
CA ALA A 114 45.39 -9.47 3.12
C ALA A 114 44.86 -8.40 4.08
N ASN A 115 44.34 -7.28 3.56
CA ASN A 115 43.74 -6.23 4.38
C ASN A 115 42.48 -6.71 5.11
N LEU A 116 41.58 -7.44 4.44
CA LEU A 116 40.39 -8.02 5.07
C LEU A 116 40.75 -8.95 6.23
N ILE A 117 41.70 -9.87 6.00
CA ILE A 117 42.22 -10.78 7.03
C ILE A 117 42.75 -9.97 8.21
N ARG A 118 43.55 -8.93 7.94
CA ARG A 118 44.12 -8.08 8.98
C ARG A 118 43.07 -7.36 9.83
N TYR A 119 42.01 -6.81 9.21
CA TYR A 119 40.89 -6.24 9.96
C TYR A 119 40.27 -7.29 10.90
N ILE A 120 39.96 -8.48 10.39
CA ILE A 120 39.34 -9.58 11.15
C ILE A 120 40.21 -9.97 12.36
N GLU A 121 41.51 -10.15 12.16
CA GLU A 121 42.44 -10.52 13.23
C GLU A 121 42.53 -9.43 14.30
N GLU A 122 42.59 -8.16 13.90
CA GLU A 122 42.66 -7.03 14.83
C GLU A 122 41.36 -6.84 15.61
N ILE A 123 40.20 -7.09 14.99
CA ILE A 123 38.89 -7.12 15.66
C ILE A 123 38.84 -8.24 16.71
N ARG A 124 39.25 -9.46 16.34
CA ARG A 124 39.28 -10.61 17.25
C ARG A 124 40.24 -10.41 18.42
N LYS A 125 41.36 -9.72 18.22
CA LYS A 125 42.29 -9.33 19.30
C LYS A 125 41.66 -8.40 20.34
N LYS A 126 40.58 -7.68 19.98
CA LYS A 126 39.77 -6.87 20.90
C LYS A 126 38.59 -7.64 21.50
N GLU A 127 38.49 -8.94 21.24
CA GLU A 127 37.32 -9.78 21.57
C GLU A 127 36.02 -9.25 20.94
N ALA A 128 36.12 -8.50 19.85
CA ALA A 128 34.98 -8.04 19.05
C ALA A 128 34.66 -9.04 17.93
N ILE A 129 33.47 -8.91 17.34
CA ILE A 129 32.89 -9.87 16.40
C ILE A 129 32.87 -9.28 14.98
N PRO A 130 33.70 -9.77 14.04
CA PRO A 130 33.69 -9.29 12.67
C PRO A 130 32.50 -9.85 11.90
N ILE A 131 31.93 -9.04 11.00
CA ILE A 131 30.96 -9.44 9.97
C ILE A 131 31.49 -8.93 8.63
N LEU A 132 31.66 -9.83 7.67
CA LEU A 132 32.02 -9.46 6.31
C LEU A 132 30.77 -9.23 5.45
N CYS A 133 30.74 -8.10 4.74
CA CYS A 133 29.75 -7.81 3.71
C CYS A 133 30.42 -7.74 2.34
N THR A 134 29.86 -8.44 1.35
CA THR A 134 30.28 -8.25 -0.05
C THR A 134 29.93 -6.83 -0.52
N PRO A 135 30.68 -6.24 -1.46
CA PRO A 135 30.34 -4.93 -1.99
C PRO A 135 29.00 -4.97 -2.72
N VAL A 136 28.15 -3.97 -2.48
CA VAL A 136 26.90 -3.76 -3.22
C VAL A 136 27.18 -3.48 -4.69
N ASN A 137 26.25 -3.82 -5.59
CA ASN A 137 26.43 -3.62 -7.02
C ASN A 137 26.39 -2.15 -7.45
N ARG A 138 27.17 -1.84 -8.50
CA ARG A 138 26.97 -0.63 -9.31
C ARG A 138 25.90 -0.92 -10.34
N ARG A 139 25.04 0.05 -10.63
CA ARG A 139 24.02 -0.07 -11.67
C ARG A 139 24.66 -0.08 -13.06
N LYS A 140 24.58 -1.20 -13.78
CA LYS A 140 24.95 -1.28 -15.18
C LYS A 140 24.13 -2.35 -15.88
N PHE A 141 23.63 -2.00 -17.05
CA PHE A 141 22.93 -2.90 -17.95
C PHE A 141 23.61 -2.88 -19.32
N ASP A 142 23.56 -3.99 -20.04
CA ASP A 142 23.96 -4.04 -21.45
C ASP A 142 22.82 -3.57 -22.36
N SER A 143 23.05 -3.62 -23.69
CA SER A 143 22.06 -3.22 -24.69
C SER A 143 20.80 -4.08 -24.70
N ASP A 144 20.85 -5.28 -24.11
CA ASP A 144 19.71 -6.21 -24.00
C ASP A 144 18.94 -6.02 -22.69
N GLY A 145 19.32 -5.02 -21.87
CA GLY A 145 18.73 -4.76 -20.57
C GLY A 145 19.13 -5.77 -19.50
N LYS A 146 20.20 -6.56 -19.71
CA LYS A 146 20.71 -7.51 -18.72
C LYS A 146 21.73 -6.85 -17.82
N PHE A 147 21.67 -7.19 -16.53
CA PHE A 147 22.60 -6.65 -15.54
C PHE A 147 24.05 -7.08 -15.85
N VAL A 148 25.00 -6.16 -15.69
CA VAL A 148 26.43 -6.38 -15.93
C VAL A 148 27.21 -6.10 -14.65
N ASP A 149 27.76 -7.14 -14.03
CA ASP A 149 28.62 -7.00 -12.85
C ASP A 149 29.83 -6.10 -13.13
N GLN A 150 30.21 -5.29 -12.14
CA GLN A 150 31.32 -4.34 -12.21
C GLN A 150 32.39 -4.57 -11.13
N HIS A 151 32.25 -5.64 -10.34
CA HIS A 151 33.10 -5.88 -9.18
C HIS A 151 34.07 -7.05 -9.33
N GLY A 152 33.95 -7.87 -10.39
CA GLY A 152 34.96 -8.89 -10.71
C GLY A 152 35.23 -9.85 -9.54
N ASP A 153 36.50 -10.04 -9.17
CA ASP A 153 36.88 -11.00 -8.12
C ASP A 153 36.62 -10.51 -6.69
N TYR A 154 36.35 -9.22 -6.46
CA TYR A 154 36.25 -8.67 -5.09
C TYR A 154 35.15 -9.35 -4.23
N PRO A 155 33.90 -9.55 -4.71
CA PRO A 155 32.88 -10.26 -3.95
C PRO A 155 33.28 -11.71 -3.65
N LYS A 156 33.93 -12.39 -4.62
CA LYS A 156 34.43 -13.75 -4.44
C LYS A 156 35.47 -13.81 -3.32
N VAL A 157 36.43 -12.88 -3.29
CA VAL A 157 37.44 -12.82 -2.23
C VAL A 157 36.80 -12.62 -0.85
N VAL A 158 35.80 -11.75 -0.72
CA VAL A 158 35.08 -11.58 0.56
C VAL A 158 34.44 -12.90 1.01
N ARG A 159 33.76 -13.62 0.11
CA ARG A 159 33.16 -14.94 0.40
C ARG A 159 34.21 -15.96 0.83
N GLU A 160 35.35 -16.01 0.14
CA GLU A 160 36.46 -16.90 0.46
C GLU A 160 37.07 -16.60 1.84
N VAL A 161 37.34 -15.32 2.14
CA VAL A 161 37.89 -14.90 3.43
C VAL A 161 36.91 -15.27 4.55
N ALA A 162 35.63 -14.94 4.39
CA ALA A 162 34.59 -15.26 5.37
C ALA A 162 34.54 -16.76 5.68
N LYS A 163 34.55 -17.59 4.63
CA LYS A 163 34.57 -19.05 4.76
C LYS A 163 35.85 -19.55 5.43
N SER A 164 37.02 -19.07 5.00
CA SER A 164 38.32 -19.55 5.48
C SER A 164 38.59 -19.22 6.95
N LEU A 165 38.08 -18.08 7.42
CA LEU A 165 38.29 -17.59 8.78
C LEU A 165 37.09 -17.82 9.69
N PHE A 166 36.03 -18.49 9.22
CA PHE A 166 34.78 -18.70 9.96
C PHE A 166 34.21 -17.37 10.49
N VAL A 167 34.03 -16.41 9.59
CA VAL A 167 33.42 -15.10 9.85
C VAL A 167 32.05 -15.05 9.22
N ASP A 168 31.08 -14.45 9.91
CA ASP A 168 29.74 -14.28 9.36
C ASP A 168 29.78 -13.44 8.08
N LEU A 169 29.10 -13.94 7.05
CA LEU A 169 29.01 -13.32 5.73
C LEU A 169 27.60 -12.82 5.47
N ILE A 170 27.45 -11.55 5.12
CA ILE A 170 26.24 -10.96 4.55
C ILE A 170 26.49 -10.64 3.08
N ASP A 171 25.85 -11.39 2.18
CA ASP A 171 26.12 -11.30 0.74
C ASP A 171 25.25 -10.24 0.04
N LEU A 172 25.54 -8.96 0.30
CA LEU A 172 24.85 -7.83 -0.31
C LEU A 172 25.07 -7.71 -1.82
N HIS A 173 26.18 -8.23 -2.35
CA HIS A 173 26.43 -8.30 -3.79
C HIS A 173 25.32 -9.09 -4.49
N SER A 174 25.11 -10.37 -4.13
CA SER A 174 24.07 -11.18 -4.75
C SER A 174 22.66 -10.61 -4.53
N GLU A 175 22.34 -10.11 -3.34
CA GLU A 175 21.02 -9.54 -3.06
C GLU A 175 20.76 -8.23 -3.83
N SER A 176 21.75 -7.33 -3.91
CA SER A 176 21.61 -6.09 -4.69
C SER A 176 21.54 -6.34 -6.20
N GLN A 177 22.19 -7.39 -6.71
CA GLN A 177 22.02 -7.81 -8.11
C GLN A 177 20.58 -8.27 -8.38
N MET A 178 20.02 -9.14 -7.53
CA MET A 178 18.63 -9.60 -7.69
C MET A 178 17.63 -8.43 -7.65
N ILE A 179 17.87 -7.43 -6.81
CA ILE A 179 17.06 -6.21 -6.76
C ILE A 179 17.14 -5.46 -8.10
N LEU A 180 18.35 -5.25 -8.63
CA LEU A 180 18.56 -4.55 -9.89
C LEU A 180 17.93 -5.29 -11.08
N GLU A 181 18.07 -6.62 -11.14
CA GLU A 181 17.47 -7.46 -12.17
C GLU A 181 15.94 -7.46 -12.09
N THR A 182 15.38 -7.47 -10.87
CA THR A 182 13.92 -7.42 -10.66
C THR A 182 13.33 -6.07 -11.07
N LEU A 183 14.03 -4.97 -10.76
CA LEU A 183 13.59 -3.62 -11.14
C LEU A 183 13.82 -3.36 -12.64
N GLY A 184 14.88 -3.92 -13.21
CA GLY A 184 15.33 -3.61 -14.57
C GLY A 184 15.99 -2.24 -14.69
N GLU A 185 16.31 -1.84 -15.92
CA GLU A 185 17.12 -0.66 -16.18
C GLU A 185 16.45 0.65 -15.73
N GLU A 186 15.26 0.97 -16.23
CA GLU A 186 14.62 2.26 -15.96
C GLU A 186 14.18 2.43 -14.50
N PRO A 187 13.41 1.51 -13.88
CA PRO A 187 12.96 1.66 -12.49
C PRO A 187 14.12 1.68 -11.48
N SER A 188 15.24 0.98 -11.76
CA SER A 188 16.39 0.99 -10.87
C SER A 188 17.07 2.36 -10.76
N LYS A 189 16.83 3.31 -11.67
CA LYS A 189 17.34 4.69 -11.53
C LYS A 189 16.92 5.34 -10.21
N ASN A 190 15.72 5.05 -9.71
CA ASN A 190 15.22 5.55 -8.42
C ASN A 190 16.12 5.16 -7.24
N MET A 191 16.89 4.07 -7.34
CA MET A 191 17.85 3.66 -6.29
C MET A 191 19.12 4.50 -6.27
N PHE A 192 19.46 5.19 -7.36
CA PHE A 192 20.74 5.86 -7.52
C PHE A 192 20.58 7.37 -7.73
N MET A 193 21.71 8.06 -7.82
CA MET A 193 21.76 9.51 -8.02
C MET A 193 21.50 9.88 -9.48
N HIS A 194 20.24 9.78 -9.90
CA HIS A 194 19.73 10.14 -11.22
C HIS A 194 18.74 11.29 -11.10
N TYR A 195 19.22 12.52 -11.19
CA TYR A 195 18.40 13.72 -11.00
C TYR A 195 18.65 14.73 -12.11
N GLN A 196 17.57 15.38 -12.54
CA GLN A 196 17.63 16.50 -13.47
C GLN A 196 18.25 17.74 -12.81
N GLY A 197 18.80 18.63 -13.63
CA GLY A 197 19.35 19.90 -13.18
C GLY A 197 18.31 20.83 -12.57
N GLY A 198 18.74 21.64 -11.61
CA GLY A 198 17.90 22.64 -10.93
C GLY A 198 17.06 22.10 -9.76
N ILE A 199 17.10 20.80 -9.47
CA ILE A 199 16.43 20.21 -8.28
C ILE A 199 17.27 20.49 -7.01
N PHE A 200 18.57 20.18 -7.08
CA PHE A 200 19.50 20.31 -5.96
C PHE A 200 20.60 21.33 -6.30
N SER A 201 20.90 22.22 -5.36
CA SER A 201 21.89 23.30 -5.55
C SER A 201 23.30 22.78 -5.85
N LYS A 202 23.68 21.63 -5.30
CA LYS A 202 24.95 20.94 -5.57
C LYS A 202 25.05 20.41 -7.02
N PHE A 203 23.92 20.14 -7.65
CA PHE A 203 23.84 19.53 -8.98
C PHE A 203 23.03 20.43 -9.94
N PRO A 204 23.52 21.66 -10.26
CA PRO A 204 22.77 22.61 -11.09
C PRO A 204 22.48 22.07 -12.49
N ASN A 205 23.39 21.25 -13.03
CA ASN A 205 23.25 20.60 -14.34
C ASN A 205 22.71 19.16 -14.27
N GLY A 206 22.28 18.72 -13.08
CA GLY A 206 21.86 17.35 -12.82
C GLY A 206 23.02 16.43 -12.48
N ILE A 207 22.68 15.17 -12.20
CA ILE A 207 23.65 14.11 -11.90
C ILE A 207 23.13 12.78 -12.45
N THR A 208 24.06 12.00 -13.00
CA THR A 208 23.86 10.60 -13.35
C THR A 208 25.02 9.82 -12.77
N ASP A 209 24.75 9.14 -11.66
CA ASP A 209 25.73 8.34 -10.94
C ASP A 209 25.11 7.00 -10.58
N ASN A 210 25.76 5.93 -11.04
CA ASN A 210 25.32 4.54 -10.92
C ASN A 210 25.99 3.80 -9.75
N THR A 211 26.70 4.51 -8.88
CA THR A 211 27.39 3.93 -7.71
C THR A 211 26.75 4.40 -6.41
N HIS A 212 26.46 5.68 -6.28
CA HIS A 212 25.92 6.23 -5.04
C HIS A 212 24.39 6.21 -5.03
N PHE A 213 23.82 6.01 -3.84
CA PHE A 213 22.39 5.81 -3.67
C PHE A 213 21.64 7.11 -3.41
N SER A 214 20.41 7.15 -3.91
CA SER A 214 19.36 8.03 -3.39
C SER A 214 18.94 7.60 -1.97
N PRO A 215 18.14 8.39 -1.24
CA PRO A 215 17.59 7.97 0.05
C PRO A 215 16.74 6.69 -0.07
N PHE A 216 16.05 6.50 -1.20
CA PHE A 216 15.27 5.31 -1.50
C PHE A 216 16.17 4.09 -1.69
N GLY A 217 17.21 4.18 -2.54
CA GLY A 217 18.14 3.06 -2.75
C GLY A 217 18.92 2.68 -1.49
N ALA A 218 19.32 3.66 -0.68
CA ALA A 218 19.99 3.40 0.59
C ALA A 218 19.10 2.58 1.54
N LYS A 219 17.80 2.90 1.63
CA LYS A 219 16.83 2.13 2.42
C LYS A 219 16.61 0.72 1.86
N MET A 220 16.57 0.56 0.53
CA MET A 220 16.47 -0.77 -0.09
C MET A 220 17.65 -1.67 0.27
N ILE A 221 18.88 -1.15 0.20
CA ILE A 221 20.08 -1.91 0.56
C ILE A 221 20.12 -2.23 2.06
N ALA A 222 19.73 -1.28 2.91
CA ALA A 222 19.63 -1.52 4.35
C ALA A 222 18.55 -2.58 4.68
N ALA A 223 17.42 -2.58 3.98
CA ALA A 223 16.41 -3.63 4.13
C ALA A 223 16.90 -5.01 3.64
N ALA A 224 17.65 -5.06 2.54
CA ALA A 224 18.35 -6.26 2.06
C ALA A 224 19.34 -6.81 3.10
N PHE A 225 20.09 -5.94 3.79
CA PHE A 225 20.94 -6.35 4.90
C PHE A 225 20.13 -7.02 6.02
N CYS A 226 19.00 -6.42 6.43
CA CYS A 226 18.11 -6.98 7.45
C CYS A 226 17.53 -8.33 7.02
N LYS A 227 17.10 -8.47 5.77
CA LYS A 227 16.61 -9.74 5.20
C LYS A 227 17.68 -10.83 5.33
N LEU A 228 18.92 -10.55 4.91
CA LEU A 228 20.01 -11.52 4.98
C LEU A 228 20.38 -11.92 6.42
N LEU A 229 20.21 -11.04 7.41
CA LEU A 229 20.34 -11.41 8.82
C LEU A 229 19.29 -12.44 9.24
N VAL A 230 18.05 -12.26 8.80
CA VAL A 230 16.95 -13.18 9.09
C VAL A 230 17.16 -14.52 8.40
N ASP A 231 17.46 -14.52 7.10
CA ASP A 231 17.69 -15.73 6.29
C ASP A 231 18.82 -16.60 6.87
N LYS A 232 19.85 -15.98 7.44
CA LYS A 232 20.99 -16.67 8.06
C LYS A 232 20.78 -17.04 9.53
N GLY A 233 19.68 -16.60 10.14
CA GLY A 233 19.47 -16.76 11.58
C GLY A 233 20.48 -16.02 12.45
N HIS A 234 21.09 -14.94 11.93
CA HIS A 234 22.16 -14.20 12.60
C HIS A 234 21.69 -13.59 13.94
N PRO A 235 22.51 -13.57 15.01
CA PRO A 235 22.10 -13.06 16.33
C PRO A 235 21.51 -11.64 16.30
N LEU A 236 22.07 -10.74 15.48
CA LEU A 236 21.58 -9.36 15.33
C LEU A 236 20.11 -9.25 14.89
N ARG A 237 19.51 -10.30 14.29
CA ARG A 237 18.10 -10.28 13.88
C ARG A 237 17.13 -10.06 15.05
N GLN A 238 17.53 -10.40 16.27
CA GLN A 238 16.71 -10.20 17.47
C GLN A 238 16.43 -8.72 17.78
N TYR A 239 17.27 -7.82 17.26
CA TYR A 239 17.13 -6.38 17.42
C TYR A 239 16.36 -5.71 16.27
N LEU A 240 15.81 -6.47 15.31
CA LEU A 240 15.01 -5.90 14.24
C LEU A 240 13.67 -5.41 14.78
N ILE A 241 13.23 -4.24 14.31
CA ILE A 241 11.93 -3.66 14.67
C ILE A 241 10.82 -4.51 14.07
N LYS A 242 9.92 -5.01 14.91
CA LYS A 242 8.62 -5.52 14.45
C LYS A 242 7.79 -4.35 13.95
N SER A 243 7.19 -4.48 12.77
CA SER A 243 6.29 -3.47 12.24
C SER A 243 4.97 -3.43 13.03
N ALA A 244 4.15 -2.41 12.78
CA ALA A 244 2.77 -2.37 13.29
C ALA A 244 1.89 -3.47 12.67
N PHE A 245 2.31 -4.06 11.55
CA PHE A 245 1.55 -5.07 10.84
C PHE A 245 1.84 -6.48 11.38
N PRO A 246 0.82 -7.33 11.54
CA PRO A 246 0.97 -8.67 12.10
C PRO A 246 1.98 -9.50 11.29
N ASN A 247 2.85 -10.23 11.99
CA ASN A 247 3.87 -11.13 11.44
C ASN A 247 4.95 -10.46 10.55
N LYS A 248 5.11 -9.15 10.60
CA LYS A 248 6.04 -8.42 9.73
C LYS A 248 7.06 -7.61 10.52
N TYR A 249 8.31 -7.60 10.04
CA TYR A 249 9.33 -6.65 10.46
C TYR A 249 9.26 -5.37 9.64
N GLN A 250 9.79 -4.27 10.19
CA GLN A 250 9.79 -2.96 9.52
C GLN A 250 10.50 -2.98 8.16
N TYR A 251 11.53 -3.82 7.99
CA TYR A 251 12.26 -3.92 6.72
C TYR A 251 11.45 -4.64 5.61
N GLU A 252 10.40 -5.38 5.97
CA GLU A 252 9.51 -6.06 5.02
C GLU A 252 8.38 -5.16 4.52
N VAL A 253 8.14 -4.03 5.18
CA VAL A 253 7.13 -3.06 4.77
C VAL A 253 7.62 -2.37 3.49
N PRO A 254 6.79 -2.26 2.44
CA PRO A 254 7.18 -1.66 1.17
C PRO A 254 7.80 -0.27 1.30
N LEU A 255 8.81 -0.01 0.48
CA LEU A 255 9.37 1.33 0.32
C LEU A 255 8.75 2.00 -0.90
N VAL A 256 8.34 3.25 -0.75
CA VAL A 256 7.78 4.08 -1.82
C VAL A 256 8.75 5.20 -2.14
N TYR A 257 9.05 5.39 -3.42
CA TYR A 257 9.86 6.52 -3.89
C TYR A 257 8.99 7.80 -3.93
N GLU A 258 9.54 8.92 -3.46
CA GLU A 258 8.90 10.22 -3.55
C GLU A 258 9.61 11.10 -4.60
N PRO A 259 8.85 11.77 -5.49
CA PRO A 259 9.42 12.63 -6.53
C PRO A 259 10.01 13.92 -5.96
N TYR A 260 11.07 14.41 -6.60
CA TYR A 260 11.67 15.72 -6.33
C TYR A 260 11.40 16.66 -7.49
N PHE A 261 11.10 17.91 -7.19
CA PHE A 261 10.76 18.93 -8.17
C PHE A 261 11.78 20.06 -8.14
N ARG A 262 11.97 20.70 -9.30
CA ARG A 262 12.65 21.98 -9.39
C ARG A 262 11.88 23.04 -8.59
N LYS A 263 12.60 24.05 -8.08
CA LYS A 263 12.02 25.14 -7.30
C LYS A 263 11.49 26.29 -8.15
N ASP A 264 11.64 26.23 -9.47
CA ASP A 264 11.09 27.21 -10.40
C ASP A 264 9.56 27.24 -10.30
N THR A 265 8.98 28.45 -10.23
CA THR A 265 7.54 28.66 -10.06
C THR A 265 6.92 29.33 -11.28
N PHE A 266 5.88 28.70 -11.81
CA PHE A 266 5.10 29.13 -12.97
C PHE A 266 3.70 29.54 -12.49
N ASP A 267 3.56 30.79 -12.05
CA ASP A 267 2.29 31.37 -11.57
C ASP A 267 1.32 31.57 -12.75
N ILE A 268 0.15 30.93 -12.69
CA ILE A 268 -0.84 30.94 -13.78
C ILE A 268 -1.30 32.36 -14.16
N THR A 269 -1.25 33.33 -13.25
CA THR A 269 -1.65 34.72 -13.51
C THR A 269 -0.74 35.40 -14.52
N ARG A 270 0.54 34.98 -14.59
CA ARG A 270 1.51 35.47 -15.58
C ARG A 270 1.24 34.93 -16.98
N TYR A 271 0.41 33.89 -17.09
CA TYR A 271 -0.01 33.27 -18.34
C TYR A 271 -1.43 33.66 -18.75
N GLY A 272 -1.98 34.71 -18.13
CA GLY A 272 -3.28 35.28 -18.48
C GLY A 272 -4.47 34.69 -17.73
N ALA A 273 -4.24 33.85 -16.71
CA ALA A 273 -5.31 33.37 -15.85
C ALA A 273 -5.96 34.53 -15.08
N LYS A 274 -7.28 34.45 -14.90
CA LYS A 274 -8.07 35.41 -14.12
C LYS A 274 -8.94 34.66 -13.13
N SER A 275 -8.90 35.12 -11.88
CA SER A 275 -9.83 34.68 -10.84
C SER A 275 -11.17 35.39 -11.06
N ASP A 276 -12.06 34.77 -11.82
CA ASP A 276 -13.34 35.33 -12.24
C ASP A 276 -14.37 34.21 -12.42
N ALA A 277 -15.64 34.50 -12.12
CA ALA A 277 -16.71 33.49 -12.16
C ALA A 277 -17.10 33.03 -13.57
N SER A 278 -16.62 33.69 -14.63
CA SER A 278 -16.94 33.41 -16.03
C SER A 278 -15.73 33.13 -16.90
N PHE A 279 -14.52 33.46 -16.43
CA PHE A 279 -13.31 33.31 -17.22
C PHE A 279 -12.77 31.86 -17.19
N ILE A 280 -12.66 31.25 -18.36
CA ILE A 280 -12.12 29.89 -18.53
C ILE A 280 -10.59 29.93 -18.62
N ASN A 281 -9.93 29.36 -17.62
CA ASN A 281 -8.47 29.42 -17.43
C ASN A 281 -7.68 28.28 -18.10
N THR A 282 -8.34 27.40 -18.86
CA THR A 282 -7.72 26.16 -19.39
C THR A 282 -6.45 26.42 -20.20
N SER A 283 -6.47 27.40 -21.09
CA SER A 283 -5.29 27.74 -21.89
C SER A 283 -4.15 28.31 -21.03
N ALA A 284 -4.46 29.14 -20.03
CA ALA A 284 -3.43 29.71 -19.15
C ALA A 284 -2.75 28.63 -18.29
N ILE A 285 -3.55 27.71 -17.72
CA ILE A 285 -3.04 26.59 -16.92
C ILE A 285 -2.23 25.62 -17.80
N THR A 286 -2.74 25.27 -18.99
CA THR A 286 -2.05 24.39 -19.94
C THR A 286 -0.72 25.00 -20.37
N ASN A 287 -0.69 26.30 -20.70
CA ASN A 287 0.54 27.00 -21.06
C ASN A 287 1.57 26.98 -19.92
N ALA A 288 1.14 27.20 -18.67
CA ALA A 288 2.03 27.14 -17.52
C ALA A 288 2.62 25.74 -17.33
N ILE A 289 1.82 24.68 -17.48
CA ILE A 289 2.27 23.28 -17.42
C ILE A 289 3.26 22.96 -18.54
N ASP A 290 2.95 23.38 -19.76
CA ASP A 290 3.77 23.11 -20.94
C ASP A 290 5.14 23.78 -20.85
N ILE A 291 5.15 25.05 -20.42
CA ILE A 291 6.39 25.81 -20.23
C ILE A 291 7.20 25.23 -19.06
N ALA A 292 6.55 24.85 -17.95
CA ALA A 292 7.22 24.20 -16.83
C ALA A 292 7.87 22.88 -17.27
N ASN A 293 7.14 22.03 -17.98
CA ASN A 293 7.65 20.76 -18.50
C ASN A 293 8.83 20.97 -19.48
N ALA A 294 8.70 21.90 -20.42
CA ALA A 294 9.75 22.23 -21.38
C ALA A 294 11.02 22.80 -20.72
N ALA A 295 10.88 23.46 -19.57
CA ALA A 295 12.00 23.97 -18.76
C ALA A 295 12.68 22.88 -17.89
N GLY A 296 12.23 21.62 -17.98
CA GLY A 296 12.72 20.52 -17.14
C GLY A 296 11.98 20.35 -15.82
N GLY A 297 10.77 20.91 -15.71
CA GLY A 297 9.88 20.79 -14.55
C GLY A 297 9.86 22.01 -13.64
N GLY A 298 9.04 21.90 -12.58
CA GLY A 298 8.84 22.95 -11.58
C GLY A 298 7.43 22.94 -11.02
N THR A 299 7.10 24.00 -10.30
CA THR A 299 5.79 24.18 -9.67
C THR A 299 4.91 25.10 -10.51
N VAL A 300 3.81 24.60 -11.04
CA VAL A 300 2.72 25.44 -11.57
C VAL A 300 1.86 25.89 -10.40
N PHE A 301 1.87 27.19 -10.12
CA PHE A 301 1.26 27.76 -8.93
C PHE A 301 -0.12 28.35 -9.25
N ILE A 302 -1.15 27.87 -8.55
CA ILE A 302 -2.52 28.38 -8.57
C ILE A 302 -2.74 29.15 -7.25
N PRO A 303 -2.77 30.49 -7.27
CA PRO A 303 -2.96 31.29 -6.05
C PRO A 303 -4.39 31.19 -5.51
N SER A 304 -4.62 31.73 -4.31
CA SER A 304 -5.98 31.91 -3.79
C SER A 304 -6.87 32.67 -4.79
N GLY A 305 -8.09 32.17 -5.00
CA GLY A 305 -9.02 32.68 -6.01
C GLY A 305 -9.97 31.61 -6.56
N LEU A 306 -10.90 32.03 -7.42
CA LEU A 306 -11.83 31.15 -8.14
C LEU A 306 -11.33 30.95 -9.58
N TRP A 307 -10.97 29.72 -9.94
CA TRP A 307 -10.36 29.39 -11.23
C TRP A 307 -11.24 28.38 -11.97
N ILE A 308 -12.07 28.87 -12.90
CA ILE A 308 -12.87 28.00 -13.77
C ILE A 308 -11.98 27.41 -14.86
N THR A 309 -12.07 26.09 -15.13
CA THR A 309 -11.29 25.43 -16.18
C THR A 309 -11.99 24.20 -16.75
N GLY A 310 -11.80 23.88 -18.04
CA GLY A 310 -11.97 22.54 -18.57
C GLY A 310 -10.85 21.59 -18.14
N PRO A 311 -10.76 20.39 -18.77
CA PRO A 311 -9.78 19.37 -18.42
C PRO A 311 -8.32 19.85 -18.42
N ILE A 312 -7.54 19.33 -17.47
CA ILE A 312 -6.11 19.58 -17.32
C ILE A 312 -5.34 18.27 -17.59
N ILE A 313 -4.27 18.38 -18.37
CA ILE A 313 -3.32 17.28 -18.59
C ILE A 313 -2.02 17.60 -17.86
N LEU A 314 -1.66 16.79 -16.85
CA LEU A 314 -0.35 16.92 -16.19
C LEU A 314 0.77 16.40 -17.11
N LYS A 315 1.97 16.91 -16.90
CA LYS A 315 3.18 16.51 -17.63
C LYS A 315 4.30 16.19 -16.68
N SER A 316 5.23 15.36 -17.13
CA SER A 316 6.35 14.88 -16.32
C SER A 316 7.16 16.03 -15.68
N ASN A 317 7.60 15.82 -14.44
CA ASN A 317 8.37 16.77 -13.62
C ASN A 317 7.61 18.05 -13.20
N VAL A 318 6.27 18.08 -13.34
CA VAL A 318 5.43 19.21 -12.95
C VAL A 318 4.67 18.92 -11.65
N ASN A 319 4.73 19.87 -10.71
CA ASN A 319 3.87 19.93 -9.53
C ASN A 319 2.81 21.02 -9.71
N LEU A 320 1.54 20.64 -9.80
CA LEU A 320 0.42 21.57 -9.77
C LEU A 320 0.08 21.93 -8.31
N HIS A 321 0.50 23.11 -7.86
CA HIS A 321 0.33 23.55 -6.48
C HIS A 321 -0.86 24.51 -6.33
N LEU A 322 -1.87 24.13 -5.57
CA LEU A 322 -3.03 24.94 -5.25
C LEU A 322 -2.89 25.55 -3.86
N ASP A 323 -2.71 26.87 -3.80
CA ASP A 323 -2.56 27.58 -2.54
C ASP A 323 -3.82 27.47 -1.66
N GLN A 324 -3.67 27.73 -0.37
CA GLN A 324 -4.80 27.81 0.53
C GLN A 324 -5.80 28.88 0.05
N GLY A 325 -7.07 28.51 -0.07
CA GLY A 325 -8.11 29.40 -0.60
C GLY A 325 -8.18 29.46 -2.13
N ALA A 326 -7.43 28.63 -2.85
CA ALA A 326 -7.69 28.38 -4.28
C ALA A 326 -8.89 27.44 -4.43
N LEU A 327 -9.83 27.80 -5.30
CA LEU A 327 -10.92 26.94 -5.76
C LEU A 327 -10.75 26.73 -7.27
N LEU A 328 -10.24 25.57 -7.65
CA LEU A 328 -10.16 25.12 -9.04
C LEU A 328 -11.44 24.38 -9.38
N GLN A 329 -12.35 25.03 -10.10
CA GLN A 329 -13.65 24.47 -10.43
C GLN A 329 -13.71 24.07 -11.90
N PHE A 330 -14.06 22.81 -12.13
CA PHE A 330 -14.20 22.30 -13.48
C PHE A 330 -15.52 22.76 -14.12
N ILE A 331 -15.47 23.11 -15.42
CA ILE A 331 -16.61 23.62 -16.18
C ILE A 331 -17.77 22.61 -16.14
N ASP A 332 -18.98 23.12 -15.91
CA ASP A 332 -20.23 22.37 -15.89
C ASP A 332 -20.92 22.27 -17.27
N ASP A 333 -20.13 22.24 -18.33
CA ASP A 333 -20.55 21.99 -19.72
C ASP A 333 -19.84 20.76 -20.28
N ARG A 334 -20.64 19.73 -20.62
CA ARG A 334 -20.17 18.44 -21.14
C ARG A 334 -19.49 18.58 -22.51
N SER A 335 -19.69 19.69 -23.23
CA SER A 335 -19.03 19.95 -24.52
C SER A 335 -17.50 20.01 -24.40
N HIS A 336 -16.98 20.41 -23.23
CA HIS A 336 -15.55 20.50 -22.93
C HIS A 336 -14.86 19.16 -22.64
N TYR A 337 -15.64 18.08 -22.52
CA TYR A 337 -15.13 16.74 -22.18
C TYR A 337 -15.35 15.81 -23.38
N PRO A 338 -14.32 15.63 -24.24
CA PRO A 338 -14.44 14.72 -25.38
C PRO A 338 -14.53 13.26 -24.92
N ILE A 339 -15.11 12.40 -25.74
CA ILE A 339 -15.08 10.95 -25.52
C ILE A 339 -13.67 10.43 -25.82
N VAL A 340 -13.11 9.66 -24.88
CA VAL A 340 -11.80 9.03 -24.96
C VAL A 340 -11.91 7.53 -24.65
N GLU A 341 -11.03 6.73 -25.26
CA GLU A 341 -10.86 5.33 -24.86
C GLU A 341 -10.12 5.28 -23.52
N THR A 342 -10.69 4.57 -22.56
CA THR A 342 -10.15 4.38 -21.21
C THR A 342 -10.76 3.11 -20.61
N THR A 343 -10.91 3.05 -19.29
CA THR A 343 -11.54 1.94 -18.58
C THR A 343 -12.83 2.35 -17.89
N TRP A 344 -13.79 1.42 -17.83
CA TRP A 344 -14.97 1.49 -16.97
C TRP A 344 -15.01 0.23 -16.09
N GLU A 345 -14.93 0.41 -14.77
CA GLU A 345 -14.96 -0.70 -13.80
C GLU A 345 -14.03 -1.88 -14.18
N GLY A 346 -12.78 -1.56 -14.55
CA GLY A 346 -11.75 -2.55 -14.84
C GLY A 346 -11.84 -3.22 -16.21
N GLN A 347 -12.61 -2.68 -17.16
CA GLN A 347 -12.71 -3.13 -18.56
C GLN A 347 -12.51 -1.98 -19.53
N LYS A 348 -12.05 -2.26 -20.75
CA LYS A 348 -11.93 -1.22 -21.79
C LYS A 348 -13.30 -0.62 -22.16
N ALA A 349 -13.38 0.70 -22.25
CA ALA A 349 -14.61 1.43 -22.54
C ALA A 349 -14.33 2.81 -23.14
N PHE A 350 -15.39 3.45 -23.66
CA PHE A 350 -15.39 4.88 -23.95
C PHE A 350 -15.97 5.65 -22.76
N ARG A 351 -15.30 6.75 -22.36
CA ARG A 351 -15.77 7.69 -21.33
C ARG A 351 -15.48 9.12 -21.76
N CYS A 352 -16.18 10.09 -21.19
CA CYS A 352 -15.72 11.47 -21.26
C CYS A 352 -14.34 11.60 -20.57
N GLN A 353 -13.48 12.46 -21.10
CA GLN A 353 -12.15 12.74 -20.54
C GLN A 353 -12.25 13.19 -19.08
N ALA A 354 -11.34 12.70 -18.23
CA ALA A 354 -11.27 13.14 -16.84
C ALA A 354 -10.94 14.63 -16.73
N PRO A 355 -11.54 15.37 -15.77
CA PRO A 355 -11.10 16.71 -15.39
C PRO A 355 -9.59 16.83 -15.18
N ILE A 356 -8.96 15.85 -14.53
CA ILE A 356 -7.50 15.74 -14.45
C ILE A 356 -7.07 14.41 -15.06
N TRP A 357 -6.24 14.47 -16.10
CA TRP A 357 -5.88 13.30 -16.90
C TRP A 357 -4.38 13.23 -17.18
N SER A 358 -3.78 12.04 -17.14
CA SER A 358 -2.42 11.81 -17.65
C SER A 358 -2.18 10.35 -17.99
N VAL A 359 -1.34 10.12 -19.01
CA VAL A 359 -0.88 8.79 -19.41
C VAL A 359 0.64 8.80 -19.50
N GLY A 360 1.30 7.81 -18.90
CA GLY A 360 2.75 7.58 -19.06
C GLY A 360 3.65 8.69 -18.49
N GLN A 361 3.15 9.54 -17.59
CA GLN A 361 3.93 10.65 -17.03
C GLN A 361 4.73 10.21 -15.81
N SER A 362 5.90 10.82 -15.60
CA SER A 362 6.79 10.52 -14.48
C SER A 362 7.10 11.76 -13.64
N ASN A 363 7.22 11.59 -12.32
CA ASN A 363 7.45 12.69 -11.37
C ASN A 363 6.37 13.77 -11.51
N ILE A 364 5.12 13.43 -11.21
CA ILE A 364 4.00 14.38 -11.26
C ILE A 364 3.44 14.60 -9.86
N ALA A 365 2.97 15.82 -9.58
CA ALA A 365 2.33 16.10 -8.32
C ALA A 365 1.14 17.06 -8.42
N ILE A 366 0.23 16.92 -7.46
CA ILE A 366 -0.78 17.92 -7.11
C ILE A 366 -0.65 18.18 -5.63
N THR A 367 -0.30 19.40 -5.24
CA THR A 367 0.01 19.73 -3.84
C THR A 367 -0.71 20.99 -3.38
N GLY A 368 -0.69 21.24 -2.07
CA GLY A 368 -1.19 22.48 -1.47
C GLY A 368 -2.43 22.25 -0.62
N LYS A 369 -3.25 23.28 -0.45
CA LYS A 369 -4.44 23.26 0.43
C LYS A 369 -5.70 23.80 -0.24
N GLY A 370 -5.66 23.96 -1.56
CA GLY A 370 -6.82 24.37 -2.35
C GLY A 370 -7.85 23.25 -2.52
N ILE A 371 -9.00 23.66 -3.08
CA ILE A 371 -10.12 22.78 -3.41
C ILE A 371 -10.17 22.60 -4.92
N ILE A 372 -10.38 21.35 -5.35
CA ILE A 372 -10.64 20.94 -6.72
C ILE A 372 -12.10 20.45 -6.74
N ASP A 373 -12.96 21.09 -7.54
CA ASP A 373 -14.38 20.76 -7.66
C ASP A 373 -14.68 20.21 -9.06
N GLY A 374 -15.19 18.98 -9.14
CA GLY A 374 -15.42 18.27 -10.40
C GLY A 374 -16.74 18.60 -11.12
N SER A 375 -17.58 19.48 -10.58
CA SER A 375 -18.92 19.78 -11.12
C SER A 375 -19.77 18.53 -11.39
N GLY A 376 -19.67 17.54 -10.51
CA GLY A 376 -20.28 16.22 -10.63
C GLY A 376 -21.82 16.21 -10.70
N GLN A 377 -22.49 17.25 -10.20
CA GLN A 377 -23.94 17.43 -10.32
C GLN A 377 -24.43 17.39 -11.77
N LEU A 378 -23.58 17.80 -12.72
CA LEU A 378 -23.88 17.73 -14.14
C LEU A 378 -24.07 16.28 -14.62
N TRP A 379 -23.49 15.30 -13.95
CA TRP A 379 -23.31 13.96 -14.52
C TRP A 379 -24.21 12.90 -13.89
N LYS A 380 -24.61 13.07 -12.63
CA LYS A 380 -25.15 11.99 -11.81
C LYS A 380 -26.66 11.93 -11.85
N SER A 381 -27.22 10.73 -12.07
CA SER A 381 -28.63 10.48 -11.82
C SER A 381 -28.90 10.37 -10.31
N VAL A 382 -30.13 10.69 -9.90
CA VAL A 382 -30.53 10.71 -8.49
C VAL A 382 -31.85 9.97 -8.31
N LYS A 383 -31.90 9.02 -7.37
CA LYS A 383 -33.14 8.32 -7.01
C LYS A 383 -33.96 9.17 -6.05
N LYS A 384 -35.29 9.16 -6.18
CA LYS A 384 -36.20 9.92 -5.28
C LYS A 384 -35.97 9.60 -3.81
N SER A 385 -35.71 8.34 -3.48
CA SER A 385 -35.44 7.90 -2.10
C SER A 385 -34.17 8.48 -1.47
N LYS A 386 -33.30 9.14 -2.25
CA LYS A 386 -32.07 9.78 -1.77
C LYS A 386 -32.27 11.24 -1.39
N LEU A 387 -33.43 11.82 -1.70
CA LEU A 387 -33.75 13.24 -1.45
C LEU A 387 -35.01 13.35 -0.60
N THR A 388 -35.12 14.43 0.17
CA THR A 388 -36.42 14.85 0.72
C THR A 388 -37.36 15.26 -0.40
N ASP A 389 -38.68 15.25 -0.18
CA ASP A 389 -39.65 15.65 -1.22
C ASP A 389 -39.37 17.08 -1.75
N SER A 390 -38.99 18.01 -0.87
CA SER A 390 -38.63 19.38 -1.29
C SER A 390 -37.38 19.42 -2.18
N GLN A 391 -36.33 18.67 -1.83
CA GLN A 391 -35.13 18.57 -2.66
C GLN A 391 -35.40 17.89 -3.99
N TRP A 392 -36.24 16.84 -3.99
CA TRP A 392 -36.66 16.15 -5.21
C TRP A 392 -37.42 17.09 -6.14
N ASP A 393 -38.40 17.83 -5.61
CA ASP A 393 -39.19 18.78 -6.38
C ASP A 393 -38.32 19.91 -6.96
N GLN A 394 -37.31 20.38 -6.22
CA GLN A 394 -36.33 21.35 -6.71
C GLN A 394 -35.47 20.77 -7.84
N LEU A 395 -34.98 19.53 -7.69
CA LEU A 395 -34.18 18.86 -8.71
C LEU A 395 -34.97 18.68 -10.01
N VAL A 396 -36.21 18.20 -9.93
CA VAL A 396 -37.07 18.03 -11.11
C VAL A 396 -37.38 19.39 -11.77
N LYS A 397 -37.58 20.46 -11.00
CA LYS A 397 -37.77 21.82 -11.53
C LYS A 397 -36.52 22.38 -12.23
N SER A 398 -35.33 21.90 -11.88
CA SER A 398 -34.07 22.36 -12.50
C SER A 398 -33.86 21.83 -13.93
N GLY A 399 -34.69 20.90 -14.40
CA GLY A 399 -34.61 20.28 -15.72
C GLY A 399 -34.42 18.76 -15.64
N GLY A 400 -33.83 18.16 -16.67
CA GLY A 400 -33.59 16.71 -16.75
C GLY A 400 -34.81 15.87 -17.12
N VAL A 401 -34.71 14.55 -16.95
CA VAL A 401 -35.75 13.55 -17.30
C VAL A 401 -36.00 12.64 -16.10
N VAL A 402 -37.26 12.32 -15.80
CA VAL A 402 -37.62 11.41 -14.71
C VAL A 402 -38.23 10.13 -15.27
N GLU A 403 -37.69 8.98 -14.86
CA GLU A 403 -38.20 7.64 -15.18
C GLU A 403 -38.03 6.73 -13.95
N ASP A 404 -39.06 5.95 -13.60
CA ASP A 404 -39.04 5.01 -12.47
C ASP A 404 -38.49 5.57 -11.14
N LYS A 405 -38.96 6.77 -10.76
CA LYS A 405 -38.52 7.49 -9.55
C LYS A 405 -37.01 7.78 -9.53
N THR A 406 -36.39 7.87 -10.70
CA THR A 406 -35.00 8.27 -10.89
C THR A 406 -34.96 9.49 -11.81
N TRP A 407 -34.26 10.52 -11.38
CA TRP A 407 -33.98 11.71 -12.17
C TRP A 407 -32.66 11.52 -12.90
N TYR A 408 -32.64 11.82 -14.20
CA TYR A 408 -31.47 11.79 -15.06
C TYR A 408 -31.17 13.21 -15.55
N PRO A 409 -29.90 13.61 -15.63
CA PRO A 409 -29.55 14.99 -15.98
C PRO A 409 -29.76 15.30 -17.47
N SER A 410 -30.01 14.30 -18.32
CA SER A 410 -30.39 14.46 -19.72
C SER A 410 -31.04 13.20 -20.29
N GLU A 411 -31.66 13.31 -21.47
CA GLU A 411 -32.21 12.14 -22.18
C GLU A 411 -31.11 11.16 -22.59
N GLN A 412 -29.94 11.64 -23.03
CA GLN A 412 -28.79 10.78 -23.32
C GLN A 412 -28.35 9.98 -22.08
N SER A 413 -28.38 10.61 -20.90
CA SER A 413 -28.07 9.94 -19.63
C SER A 413 -29.06 8.82 -19.32
N ARG A 414 -30.36 9.06 -19.56
CA ARG A 414 -31.42 8.07 -19.36
C ARG A 414 -31.26 6.88 -20.32
N VAL A 415 -31.09 7.16 -21.62
CA VAL A 415 -30.89 6.14 -22.66
C VAL A 415 -29.66 5.29 -22.37
N GLY A 416 -28.53 5.92 -22.01
CA GLY A 416 -27.31 5.20 -21.66
C GLY A 416 -27.46 4.33 -20.43
N ASN A 417 -28.16 4.79 -19.39
CA ASN A 417 -28.45 3.98 -18.20
C ASN A 417 -29.31 2.75 -18.50
N ALA A 418 -30.23 2.83 -19.47
CA ALA A 418 -31.08 1.71 -19.89
C ALA A 418 -30.35 0.69 -20.78
N THR A 419 -29.06 0.90 -21.07
CA THR A 419 -28.37 0.23 -22.17
C THR A 419 -27.03 -0.38 -21.75
N GLU A 420 -26.97 -1.72 -21.63
CA GLU A 420 -25.77 -2.42 -21.16
C GLU A 420 -24.55 -2.31 -22.09
N TRP A 421 -24.73 -2.13 -23.40
CA TRP A 421 -23.60 -2.04 -24.33
C TRP A 421 -22.75 -0.77 -24.13
N ALA A 422 -23.30 0.28 -23.51
CA ALA A 422 -22.63 1.57 -23.33
C ALA A 422 -21.53 1.52 -22.26
N LYS A 423 -21.54 0.53 -21.35
CA LYS A 423 -20.61 0.42 -20.21
C LYS A 423 -19.25 -0.20 -20.57
N LYS A 424 -19.04 -0.60 -21.83
CA LYS A 424 -17.83 -1.28 -22.31
C LYS A 424 -17.65 -1.06 -23.81
N LEU A 425 -16.48 -1.40 -24.34
CA LEU A 425 -16.30 -1.53 -25.79
C LEU A 425 -17.10 -2.73 -26.30
N THR A 426 -18.13 -2.47 -27.11
CA THR A 426 -19.02 -3.51 -27.64
C THR A 426 -18.79 -3.69 -29.14
N PRO A 427 -18.49 -4.91 -29.63
CA PRO A 427 -18.34 -5.17 -31.06
C PRO A 427 -19.56 -4.70 -31.87
N GLY A 428 -19.32 -4.01 -32.99
CA GLY A 428 -20.36 -3.47 -33.85
C GLY A 428 -20.92 -2.10 -33.45
N LYS A 429 -20.50 -1.54 -32.31
CA LYS A 429 -20.80 -0.14 -31.94
C LYS A 429 -19.73 0.81 -32.46
N THR A 430 -20.18 1.95 -32.95
CA THR A 430 -19.36 3.02 -33.54
C THR A 430 -19.24 4.19 -32.57
N MET A 431 -18.31 5.12 -32.80
CA MET A 431 -18.23 6.36 -32.01
C MET A 431 -19.55 7.15 -32.04
N ALA A 432 -20.27 7.14 -33.18
CA ALA A 432 -21.58 7.78 -33.27
C ALA A 432 -22.62 7.16 -32.31
N ASP A 433 -22.55 5.85 -32.04
CA ASP A 433 -23.39 5.22 -31.02
C ASP A 433 -23.08 5.77 -29.63
N TYR A 434 -21.80 5.91 -29.28
CA TYR A 434 -21.37 6.44 -27.99
C TYR A 434 -21.70 7.94 -27.83
N GLU A 435 -21.63 8.73 -28.90
CA GLU A 435 -22.05 10.13 -28.90
C GLU A 435 -23.55 10.30 -28.59
N MET A 436 -24.41 9.35 -28.99
CA MET A 436 -25.84 9.38 -28.63
C MET A 436 -26.11 9.20 -27.12
N VAL A 437 -25.13 8.68 -26.38
CA VAL A 437 -25.21 8.45 -24.94
C VAL A 437 -24.09 9.16 -24.18
N LYS A 438 -23.46 10.19 -24.77
CA LYS A 438 -22.27 10.85 -24.22
C LYS A 438 -22.45 11.26 -22.77
N ASP A 439 -23.61 11.82 -22.43
CA ASP A 439 -23.88 12.31 -21.06
C ASP A 439 -23.91 11.19 -20.01
N PHE A 440 -24.19 9.94 -20.42
CA PHE A 440 -24.09 8.76 -19.56
C PHE A 440 -22.63 8.34 -19.31
N LEU A 441 -21.72 8.67 -20.23
CA LEU A 441 -20.32 8.23 -20.23
C LEU A 441 -19.48 9.09 -19.27
N ARG A 442 -19.89 9.16 -18.00
CA ARG A 442 -19.33 10.05 -16.97
C ARG A 442 -17.79 9.94 -16.88
N PRO A 443 -17.05 11.03 -16.71
CA PRO A 443 -15.60 10.94 -16.46
C PRO A 443 -15.32 10.49 -15.01
N ASN A 444 -14.14 9.92 -14.75
CA ASN A 444 -13.56 9.92 -13.39
C ASN A 444 -12.99 11.33 -13.11
N MET A 445 -12.87 11.77 -11.86
CA MET A 445 -12.38 13.14 -11.56
C MET A 445 -10.88 13.28 -11.83
N LEU A 446 -10.06 12.41 -11.26
CA LEU A 446 -8.64 12.27 -11.55
C LEU A 446 -8.37 10.87 -12.10
N SER A 447 -7.73 10.81 -13.27
CA SER A 447 -7.35 9.56 -13.91
C SER A 447 -5.88 9.63 -14.35
N LEU A 448 -5.05 8.82 -13.70
CA LEU A 448 -3.62 8.71 -13.97
C LEU A 448 -3.35 7.29 -14.46
N LEU A 449 -2.94 7.13 -15.72
CA LEU A 449 -2.70 5.83 -16.32
C LEU A 449 -1.20 5.66 -16.53
N GLU A 450 -0.64 4.54 -16.10
CA GLU A 450 0.76 4.16 -16.39
C GLU A 450 1.78 5.23 -15.91
N CYS A 451 1.44 5.97 -14.86
CA CYS A 451 2.28 7.04 -14.34
C CYS A 451 3.24 6.51 -13.26
N ASN A 452 4.42 7.14 -13.14
CA ASN A 452 5.45 6.74 -12.19
C ASN A 452 5.83 7.91 -11.27
N ASN A 453 6.11 7.64 -9.99
CA ASN A 453 6.53 8.64 -9.00
C ASN A 453 5.49 9.78 -8.88
N VAL A 454 4.31 9.46 -8.36
CA VAL A 454 3.16 10.37 -8.22
C VAL A 454 3.05 10.86 -6.77
N LEU A 455 2.85 12.16 -6.57
CA LEU A 455 2.57 12.75 -5.26
C LEU A 455 1.28 13.60 -5.28
N ILE A 456 0.26 13.19 -4.55
CA ILE A 456 -0.95 13.99 -4.31
C ILE A 456 -1.01 14.34 -2.83
N GLU A 457 -0.92 15.63 -2.49
CA GLU A 457 -0.73 16.05 -1.10
C GLU A 457 -1.57 17.26 -0.69
N GLY A 458 -2.30 17.13 0.42
CA GLY A 458 -2.96 18.23 1.14
C GLY A 458 -4.25 18.79 0.52
N VAL A 459 -4.44 18.64 -0.80
CA VAL A 459 -5.59 19.19 -1.53
C VAL A 459 -6.91 18.50 -1.17
N THR A 460 -8.01 19.21 -1.42
CA THR A 460 -9.37 18.65 -1.33
C THR A 460 -9.94 18.39 -2.71
N PHE A 461 -10.42 17.18 -2.96
CA PHE A 461 -11.25 16.85 -4.11
C PHE A 461 -12.71 16.79 -3.67
N GLN A 462 -13.60 17.44 -4.40
CA GLN A 462 -15.03 17.35 -4.12
C GLN A 462 -15.87 17.25 -5.39
N ASN A 463 -17.10 16.78 -5.19
CA ASN A 463 -18.14 16.79 -6.20
C ASN A 463 -17.71 16.08 -7.50
N SER A 464 -17.15 14.89 -7.35
CA SER A 464 -16.69 14.07 -8.46
C SER A 464 -17.86 13.60 -9.37
N PRO A 465 -17.68 13.55 -10.70
CA PRO A 465 -18.64 12.96 -11.63
C PRO A 465 -18.84 11.44 -11.46
N ALA A 466 -17.78 10.71 -11.13
CA ALA A 466 -17.76 9.26 -10.85
C ALA A 466 -16.63 8.92 -9.85
N TRP A 467 -15.77 7.93 -10.11
CA TRP A 467 -14.64 7.64 -9.24
C TRP A 467 -13.76 8.87 -9.08
N THR A 468 -13.30 9.15 -7.86
CA THR A 468 -12.63 10.42 -7.58
C THR A 468 -11.15 10.36 -7.94
N LEU A 469 -10.39 9.45 -7.33
CA LEU A 469 -8.96 9.29 -7.55
C LEU A 469 -8.68 7.90 -8.16
N HIS A 470 -8.37 7.84 -9.45
CA HIS A 470 -8.15 6.57 -10.16
C HIS A 470 -6.75 6.51 -10.78
N PRO A 471 -5.72 6.16 -9.99
CA PRO A 471 -4.46 5.67 -10.53
C PRO A 471 -4.63 4.23 -11.05
N LEU A 472 -4.26 4.04 -12.31
CA LEU A 472 -4.30 2.77 -13.02
C LEU A 472 -2.90 2.44 -13.52
N LEU A 473 -2.39 1.24 -13.21
CA LEU A 473 -1.05 0.79 -13.66
C LEU A 473 0.08 1.74 -13.22
N CYS A 474 -0.12 2.47 -12.13
CA CYS A 474 0.85 3.42 -11.64
C CYS A 474 1.85 2.76 -10.68
N ASN A 475 3.06 3.30 -10.63
CA ASN A 475 4.11 2.86 -9.72
C ASN A 475 4.60 4.02 -8.84
N HIS A 476 4.88 3.76 -7.57
CA HIS A 476 5.32 4.78 -6.61
C HIS A 476 4.32 5.93 -6.48
N THR A 477 3.15 5.64 -5.92
CA THR A 477 2.08 6.63 -5.74
C THR A 477 1.91 7.00 -4.26
N THR A 478 2.01 8.28 -3.95
CA THR A 478 1.83 8.81 -2.59
C THR A 478 0.60 9.71 -2.56
N PHE A 479 -0.37 9.36 -1.72
CA PHE A 479 -1.50 10.21 -1.34
C PHE A 479 -1.34 10.57 0.13
N ARG A 480 -1.11 11.84 0.43
CA ARG A 480 -0.82 12.31 1.78
C ARG A 480 -1.74 13.45 2.19
N ASN A 481 -2.44 13.34 3.31
CA ASN A 481 -3.33 14.40 3.81
C ASN A 481 -4.37 14.86 2.77
N VAL A 482 -4.79 13.96 1.87
CA VAL A 482 -5.77 14.27 0.83
C VAL A 482 -7.18 14.16 1.41
N HIS A 483 -8.04 15.11 1.05
CA HIS A 483 -9.44 15.10 1.45
C HIS A 483 -10.31 14.79 0.24
N VAL A 484 -11.23 13.83 0.35
CA VAL A 484 -12.27 13.59 -0.66
C VAL A 484 -13.63 13.80 -0.03
N LYS A 485 -14.43 14.68 -0.62
CA LYS A 485 -15.79 14.99 -0.16
C LYS A 485 -16.79 14.93 -1.30
N ASN A 486 -17.58 13.87 -1.34
CA ASN A 486 -18.67 13.70 -2.29
C ASN A 486 -20.01 13.55 -1.57
N PRO A 487 -21.14 13.90 -2.21
CA PRO A 487 -22.45 13.63 -1.65
C PRO A 487 -22.64 12.12 -1.38
N TRP A 488 -23.21 11.78 -0.22
CA TRP A 488 -23.48 10.38 0.19
C TRP A 488 -24.36 9.59 -0.80
N PHE A 489 -25.16 10.29 -1.61
CA PHE A 489 -26.00 9.69 -2.66
C PHE A 489 -25.32 9.63 -4.03
N GLY A 490 -24.08 10.11 -4.14
CA GLY A 490 -23.32 10.16 -5.37
C GLY A 490 -23.02 8.76 -5.91
N GLN A 491 -23.53 8.45 -7.10
CA GLN A 491 -23.37 7.12 -7.70
C GLN A 491 -21.95 6.90 -8.19
N ASN A 492 -21.34 5.76 -7.80
CA ASN A 492 -19.95 5.42 -8.15
C ASN A 492 -18.99 6.55 -7.75
N ASN A 493 -19.27 7.25 -6.64
CA ASN A 493 -18.33 8.19 -6.06
C ASN A 493 -17.47 7.43 -5.05
N ASP A 494 -16.59 6.57 -5.56
CA ASP A 494 -15.50 6.01 -4.78
C ASP A 494 -14.49 7.13 -4.46
N ALA A 495 -13.83 7.08 -3.30
CA ALA A 495 -12.85 8.12 -2.95
C ALA A 495 -11.49 7.86 -3.62
N ILE A 496 -10.98 6.64 -3.53
CA ILE A 496 -9.74 6.25 -4.21
C ILE A 496 -9.79 4.80 -4.70
N ASP A 497 -9.42 4.60 -5.96
CA ASP A 497 -9.38 3.32 -6.66
C ASP A 497 -7.94 3.04 -7.13
N LEU A 498 -7.18 2.31 -6.33
CA LEU A 498 -5.85 1.84 -6.72
C LEU A 498 -5.99 0.59 -7.59
N GLU A 499 -5.85 0.76 -8.91
CA GLU A 499 -6.06 -0.32 -9.87
C GLU A 499 -4.76 -0.78 -10.55
N SER A 500 -4.39 -2.05 -10.37
CA SER A 500 -3.13 -2.64 -10.84
C SER A 500 -1.90 -1.76 -10.53
N CYS A 501 -1.87 -1.12 -9.36
CA CYS A 501 -0.79 -0.22 -8.93
C CYS A 501 0.27 -0.97 -8.12
N ARG A 502 1.51 -0.50 -8.16
CA ARG A 502 2.62 -1.05 -7.35
C ARG A 502 3.29 0.00 -6.50
N TYR A 503 3.67 -0.37 -5.28
CA TYR A 503 4.38 0.51 -4.34
C TYR A 503 3.63 1.82 -4.09
N GLY A 504 2.63 1.80 -3.21
CA GLY A 504 1.79 2.96 -2.94
C GLY A 504 1.63 3.25 -1.46
N ILE A 505 1.35 4.50 -1.12
CA ILE A 505 0.98 4.92 0.22
C ILE A 505 -0.25 5.83 0.20
N VAL A 506 -1.19 5.58 1.11
CA VAL A 506 -2.31 6.44 1.47
C VAL A 506 -2.15 6.77 2.96
N ASP A 507 -1.78 8.00 3.29
CA ASP A 507 -1.40 8.41 4.65
C ASP A 507 -2.10 9.70 5.07
N GLY A 508 -2.78 9.68 6.23
CA GLY A 508 -3.40 10.89 6.80
C GLY A 508 -4.61 11.40 6.01
N CYS A 509 -5.17 10.60 5.11
CA CYS A 509 -6.27 11.03 4.25
C CYS A 509 -7.62 11.04 4.99
N THR A 510 -8.58 11.83 4.50
CA THR A 510 -9.94 11.89 5.03
C THR A 510 -10.96 11.76 3.90
N PHE A 511 -11.83 10.76 3.98
CA PHE A 511 -12.80 10.44 2.93
C PHE A 511 -14.24 10.48 3.44
N ASP A 512 -15.12 11.13 2.69
CA ASP A 512 -16.56 11.17 2.89
C ASP A 512 -17.21 11.09 1.51
N THR A 513 -17.82 9.94 1.18
CA THR A 513 -18.11 9.62 -0.21
C THR A 513 -19.37 8.78 -0.40
N GLY A 514 -19.88 8.74 -1.63
CA GLY A 514 -21.16 8.09 -1.97
C GLY A 514 -21.08 6.58 -2.26
N ASP A 515 -19.86 6.04 -2.42
CA ASP A 515 -19.60 4.62 -2.65
C ASP A 515 -18.43 4.14 -1.77
N ASP A 516 -17.62 3.17 -2.21
CA ASP A 516 -16.46 2.68 -1.43
C ASP A 516 -15.40 3.78 -1.18
N ALA A 517 -14.77 3.81 0.00
CA ALA A 517 -13.78 4.84 0.31
C ALA A 517 -12.38 4.47 -0.21
N ILE A 518 -11.73 3.48 0.41
CA ILE A 518 -10.39 3.02 0.02
C ILE A 518 -10.53 1.72 -0.75
N THR A 519 -10.35 1.75 -2.07
CA THR A 519 -10.66 0.60 -2.92
C THR A 519 -9.44 0.08 -3.67
N ILE A 520 -9.15 -1.21 -3.50
CA ILE A 520 -8.09 -1.93 -4.21
C ILE A 520 -8.70 -2.78 -5.32
N LYS A 521 -8.25 -2.54 -6.56
CA LYS A 521 -8.72 -3.22 -7.77
C LYS A 521 -7.55 -3.69 -8.62
N SER A 522 -7.80 -4.56 -9.59
CA SER A 522 -6.83 -5.04 -10.57
C SER A 522 -7.51 -5.60 -11.82
N GLY A 523 -8.65 -5.03 -12.19
CA GLY A 523 -9.36 -5.30 -13.44
C GLY A 523 -10.40 -6.39 -13.30
N ARG A 524 -11.24 -6.53 -14.34
CA ARG A 524 -12.45 -7.36 -14.27
C ARG A 524 -12.42 -8.52 -15.26
N ASP A 525 -12.78 -9.69 -14.74
CA ASP A 525 -13.01 -10.93 -15.47
C ASP A 525 -11.85 -11.31 -16.41
N GLU A 526 -12.16 -11.77 -17.62
CA GLU A 526 -11.17 -12.24 -18.60
C GLU A 526 -10.16 -11.15 -18.97
N GLU A 527 -10.58 -9.88 -19.10
CA GLU A 527 -9.67 -8.78 -19.41
C GLU A 527 -8.67 -8.55 -18.27
N GLY A 528 -9.13 -8.53 -17.02
CA GLY A 528 -8.25 -8.41 -15.87
C GLY A 528 -7.28 -9.60 -15.74
N ARG A 529 -7.74 -10.83 -16.00
CA ARG A 529 -6.87 -12.02 -16.02
C ARG A 529 -5.82 -11.97 -17.13
N LYS A 530 -6.20 -11.55 -18.33
CA LYS A 530 -5.26 -11.36 -19.46
C LYS A 530 -4.23 -10.28 -19.17
N ARG A 531 -4.63 -9.21 -18.48
CA ARG A 531 -3.69 -8.18 -18.01
C ARG A 531 -2.71 -8.78 -17.01
N GLY A 532 -3.19 -9.55 -16.03
CA GLY A 532 -2.33 -10.31 -15.11
C GLY A 532 -1.41 -9.45 -14.22
N ILE A 533 -1.76 -8.17 -14.04
CA ILE A 533 -0.99 -7.23 -13.20
C ILE A 533 -1.79 -7.00 -11.91
N PRO A 534 -1.28 -7.44 -10.74
CA PRO A 534 -1.95 -7.23 -9.48
C PRO A 534 -1.79 -5.78 -8.98
N THR A 535 -2.65 -5.37 -8.06
CA THR A 535 -2.29 -4.27 -7.16
C THR A 535 -1.50 -4.84 -5.99
N GLU A 536 -0.31 -4.31 -5.74
CA GLU A 536 0.57 -4.86 -4.70
C GLU A 536 1.51 -3.86 -4.05
N ASN A 537 1.98 -4.20 -2.84
CA ASN A 537 2.90 -3.39 -2.05
C ASN A 537 2.30 -2.03 -1.68
N ILE A 538 1.07 -2.02 -1.18
CA ILE A 538 0.34 -0.81 -0.82
C ILE A 538 0.25 -0.66 0.70
N ILE A 539 0.53 0.54 1.19
CA ILE A 539 0.41 0.93 2.59
C ILE A 539 -0.75 1.92 2.71
N ILE A 540 -1.67 1.66 3.64
CA ILE A 540 -2.75 2.56 4.02
C ILE A 540 -2.65 2.79 5.52
N THR A 541 -2.47 4.05 5.93
CA THR A 541 -2.29 4.38 7.34
C THR A 541 -2.87 5.73 7.72
N ASN A 542 -3.18 5.91 9.01
CA ASN A 542 -3.65 7.16 9.60
C ASN A 542 -4.87 7.77 8.88
N THR A 543 -5.70 6.95 8.23
CA THR A 543 -6.77 7.42 7.33
C THR A 543 -8.13 7.34 8.02
N THR A 544 -8.94 8.38 7.86
CA THR A 544 -10.30 8.45 8.41
C THR A 544 -11.33 8.39 7.29
N VAL A 545 -12.36 7.56 7.46
CA VAL A 545 -13.50 7.46 6.56
C VAL A 545 -14.78 7.80 7.34
N PHE A 546 -15.58 8.70 6.80
CA PHE A 546 -16.94 9.01 7.26
C PHE A 546 -17.94 8.14 6.51
N HIS A 547 -18.86 8.73 5.72
CA HIS A 547 -19.77 7.94 4.90
C HIS A 547 -19.00 7.26 3.76
N GLY A 548 -19.38 6.01 3.47
CA GLY A 548 -18.90 5.21 2.35
C GLY A 548 -19.45 3.79 2.42
N HIS A 549 -19.59 3.10 1.29
CA HIS A 549 -20.07 1.72 1.24
C HIS A 549 -19.09 0.70 1.88
N GLY A 550 -17.84 1.11 2.06
CA GLY A 550 -16.80 0.34 2.74
C GLY A 550 -15.66 1.25 3.19
N GLY A 551 -15.16 1.04 4.41
CA GLY A 551 -14.00 1.76 4.93
C GLY A 551 -12.73 1.39 4.16
N PHE A 552 -12.38 0.11 4.17
CA PHE A 552 -11.33 -0.48 3.33
C PHE A 552 -11.89 -1.63 2.52
N VAL A 553 -11.65 -1.60 1.20
CA VAL A 553 -12.31 -2.47 0.23
C VAL A 553 -11.31 -3.12 -0.70
N ILE A 554 -11.46 -4.43 -0.93
CA ILE A 554 -10.82 -5.13 -2.04
C ILE A 554 -11.91 -5.65 -2.98
N GLY A 555 -11.80 -5.31 -4.27
CA GLY A 555 -12.68 -5.78 -5.33
C GLY A 555 -13.80 -4.80 -5.73
N SER A 556 -14.78 -5.23 -6.53
CA SER A 556 -14.96 -6.62 -7.00
C SER A 556 -14.02 -6.98 -8.15
N GLU A 557 -13.44 -5.98 -8.79
CA GLU A 557 -12.54 -6.07 -9.94
C GLU A 557 -11.14 -6.44 -9.45
N MET A 558 -10.91 -7.71 -9.11
CA MET A 558 -9.63 -8.20 -8.56
C MET A 558 -8.96 -9.28 -9.43
N SER A 559 -9.32 -9.33 -10.71
CA SER A 559 -8.98 -10.42 -11.62
C SER A 559 -7.49 -10.51 -11.97
N GLY A 560 -6.76 -9.39 -11.91
CA GLY A 560 -5.30 -9.37 -12.05
C GLY A 560 -4.55 -9.79 -10.77
N GLY A 561 -5.27 -9.97 -9.67
CA GLY A 561 -4.75 -10.31 -8.35
C GLY A 561 -4.55 -9.09 -7.44
N VAL A 562 -4.40 -9.32 -6.14
CA VAL A 562 -4.07 -8.31 -5.14
C VAL A 562 -3.13 -8.95 -4.14
N ASN A 563 -2.00 -8.30 -3.84
CA ASN A 563 -0.97 -8.94 -3.03
C ASN A 563 -0.25 -7.97 -2.10
N ASN A 564 0.10 -8.40 -0.89
CA ASN A 564 0.98 -7.64 0.01
C ASN A 564 0.44 -6.22 0.32
N ILE A 565 -0.73 -6.17 0.97
CA ILE A 565 -1.42 -4.93 1.34
C ILE A 565 -1.36 -4.74 2.85
N PHE A 566 -1.05 -3.52 3.28
CA PHE A 566 -0.78 -3.16 4.66
C PHE A 566 -1.74 -2.04 5.08
N VAL A 567 -2.62 -2.29 6.06
CA VAL A 567 -3.60 -1.31 6.56
C VAL A 567 -3.42 -1.14 8.07
N ASN A 568 -3.16 0.07 8.55
CA ASN A 568 -2.91 0.33 9.97
C ASN A 568 -3.51 1.65 10.45
N ASN A 569 -3.96 1.72 11.70
CA ASN A 569 -4.37 2.97 12.36
C ASN A 569 -5.41 3.76 11.55
N CYS A 570 -6.47 3.09 11.11
CA CYS A 570 -7.55 3.71 10.35
C CYS A 570 -8.84 3.76 11.17
N THR A 571 -9.67 4.79 10.90
CA THR A 571 -10.93 5.01 11.61
C THR A 571 -12.10 5.06 10.63
N PHE A 572 -13.12 4.23 10.81
CA PHE A 572 -14.32 4.18 9.96
C PHE A 572 -15.57 4.55 10.77
N LEU A 573 -16.25 5.62 10.38
CA LEU A 573 -17.31 6.27 11.16
C LEU A 573 -18.60 6.35 10.33
N GLY A 574 -19.49 5.37 10.51
CA GLY A 574 -20.77 5.35 9.80
C GLY A 574 -20.69 4.83 8.37
N THR A 575 -19.67 4.05 8.02
CA THR A 575 -19.62 3.34 6.74
C THR A 575 -20.65 2.20 6.70
N ASP A 576 -21.08 1.79 5.50
CA ASP A 576 -22.00 0.66 5.38
C ASP A 576 -21.33 -0.64 5.85
N ILE A 577 -20.08 -0.87 5.43
CA ILE A 577 -19.26 -2.01 5.83
C ILE A 577 -17.92 -1.47 6.37
N GLY A 578 -17.34 -2.14 7.36
CA GLY A 578 -16.01 -1.81 7.87
C GLY A 578 -14.90 -2.24 6.90
N LEU A 579 -14.46 -3.49 7.05
CA LEU A 579 -13.52 -4.17 6.15
C LEU A 579 -14.30 -5.03 5.14
N ARG A 580 -14.17 -4.76 3.84
CA ARG A 580 -15.00 -5.36 2.79
C ARG A 580 -14.17 -6.04 1.71
N PHE A 581 -14.31 -7.35 1.57
CA PHE A 581 -13.61 -8.15 0.56
C PHE A 581 -14.62 -8.84 -0.34
N LYS A 582 -14.70 -8.41 -1.61
CA LYS A 582 -15.75 -8.83 -2.54
C LYS A 582 -15.19 -9.45 -3.81
N THR A 583 -15.74 -10.58 -4.21
CA THR A 583 -15.47 -11.24 -5.49
C THR A 583 -16.66 -12.12 -5.91
N THR A 584 -16.60 -12.69 -7.11
CA THR A 584 -17.60 -13.63 -7.60
C THR A 584 -16.98 -14.58 -8.63
N ARG A 585 -17.64 -15.71 -8.87
CA ARG A 585 -17.23 -16.65 -9.94
C ARG A 585 -17.19 -15.93 -11.27
N GLY A 586 -16.16 -16.21 -12.06
CA GLY A 586 -15.88 -15.50 -13.31
C GLY A 586 -14.83 -14.41 -13.16
N ARG A 587 -14.56 -13.90 -11.94
CA ARG A 587 -13.45 -12.95 -11.70
C ARG A 587 -12.09 -13.65 -11.83
N GLY A 588 -11.93 -14.81 -11.22
CA GLY A 588 -10.62 -15.43 -11.07
C GLY A 588 -9.70 -14.61 -10.18
N GLY A 589 -8.40 -14.67 -10.44
CA GLY A 589 -7.40 -13.90 -9.70
C GLY A 589 -7.22 -14.37 -8.26
N LYS A 590 -6.20 -13.83 -7.61
CA LYS A 590 -5.81 -14.19 -6.24
C LYS A 590 -5.64 -12.93 -5.39
N VAL A 591 -6.34 -12.87 -4.26
CA VAL A 591 -6.07 -11.91 -3.19
C VAL A 591 -5.28 -12.62 -2.10
N SER A 592 -4.07 -12.14 -1.81
CA SER A 592 -3.25 -12.70 -0.74
C SER A 592 -2.39 -11.72 0.02
N ASP A 593 -2.00 -12.14 1.22
CA ASP A 593 -1.04 -11.45 2.07
C ASP A 593 -1.52 -10.04 2.44
N ILE A 594 -2.65 -10.01 3.14
CA ILE A 594 -3.32 -8.79 3.59
C ILE A 594 -3.09 -8.66 5.10
N PHE A 595 -2.43 -7.58 5.52
CA PHE A 595 -2.04 -7.31 6.90
C PHE A 595 -2.76 -6.07 7.41
N ILE A 596 -3.65 -6.24 8.38
CA ILE A 596 -4.52 -5.19 8.90
C ILE A 596 -4.33 -5.09 10.41
N SER A 597 -4.19 -3.88 10.93
CA SER A 597 -3.97 -3.64 12.36
C SER A 597 -4.60 -2.34 12.82
N ASP A 598 -4.96 -2.23 14.10
CA ASP A 598 -5.36 -0.97 14.74
C ASP A 598 -6.51 -0.24 13.99
N ILE A 599 -7.63 -0.94 13.79
CA ILE A 599 -8.80 -0.37 13.09
C ILE A 599 -9.88 -0.02 14.12
N ASN A 600 -10.33 1.23 14.11
CA ASN A 600 -11.38 1.72 15.00
C ASN A 600 -12.66 2.01 14.19
N MET A 601 -13.77 1.39 14.58
CA MET A 601 -15.04 1.48 13.85
C MET A 601 -16.19 1.87 14.78
N SER A 602 -17.09 2.71 14.28
CA SER A 602 -18.29 3.12 15.00
C SER A 602 -19.49 3.20 14.08
N GLU A 603 -20.62 2.65 14.56
CA GLU A 603 -21.93 2.71 13.90
C GLU A 603 -21.91 2.22 12.44
N ILE A 604 -21.27 1.07 12.21
CA ILE A 604 -21.26 0.41 10.91
C ILE A 604 -22.66 -0.12 10.61
N VAL A 605 -23.21 0.16 9.41
CA VAL A 605 -24.61 -0.18 9.08
C VAL A 605 -24.80 -1.69 8.95
N GLY A 606 -23.90 -2.34 8.23
CA GLY A 606 -23.86 -3.76 7.96
C GLY A 606 -22.75 -4.47 8.75
N GLU A 607 -21.97 -5.28 8.07
CA GLU A 607 -20.93 -6.13 8.65
C GLU A 607 -19.70 -5.31 9.05
N SER A 608 -19.13 -5.59 10.23
CA SER A 608 -17.85 -4.98 10.60
C SER A 608 -16.69 -5.52 9.75
N ILE A 609 -16.76 -6.81 9.41
CA ILE A 609 -15.83 -7.48 8.50
C ILE A 609 -16.65 -8.41 7.59
N LEU A 610 -16.52 -8.23 6.27
CA LEU A 610 -17.23 -9.01 5.26
C LEU A 610 -16.25 -9.62 4.26
N PHE A 611 -16.32 -10.94 4.10
CA PHE A 611 -15.80 -11.65 2.95
C PHE A 611 -16.97 -12.23 2.16
N ASP A 612 -17.13 -11.80 0.92
CA ASP A 612 -18.21 -12.26 0.05
C ASP A 612 -17.67 -12.69 -1.33
N MET A 613 -17.67 -14.00 -1.58
CA MET A 613 -17.35 -14.60 -2.88
C MET A 613 -18.57 -14.80 -3.79
N TYR A 614 -19.73 -14.22 -3.43
CA TYR A 614 -20.99 -14.24 -4.17
C TYR A 614 -21.44 -12.84 -4.62
N TYR A 615 -20.53 -11.88 -4.73
CA TYR A 615 -20.86 -10.51 -5.06
C TYR A 615 -21.78 -10.41 -6.29
N ALA A 616 -22.88 -9.65 -6.15
CA ALA A 616 -23.96 -9.47 -7.12
C ALA A 616 -24.72 -10.75 -7.54
N ALA A 617 -24.42 -11.92 -6.95
CA ALA A 617 -25.12 -13.18 -7.17
C ALA A 617 -26.21 -13.41 -6.09
N VAL A 618 -26.63 -14.66 -5.91
CA VAL A 618 -27.49 -15.05 -4.78
C VAL A 618 -26.57 -15.45 -3.63
N ASP A 619 -26.68 -14.73 -2.51
CA ASP A 619 -25.89 -14.98 -1.30
C ASP A 619 -26.41 -16.22 -0.55
N PRO A 620 -25.54 -17.10 -0.02
CA PRO A 620 -25.93 -18.18 0.88
C PRO A 620 -26.52 -17.70 2.23
N ILE A 621 -26.33 -16.43 2.62
CA ILE A 621 -26.91 -15.81 3.81
C ILE A 621 -27.49 -14.44 3.44
N THR A 622 -28.72 -14.14 3.87
CA THR A 622 -29.33 -12.84 3.59
C THR A 622 -28.56 -11.70 4.29
N LEU A 623 -27.97 -10.80 3.51
CA LEU A 623 -27.43 -9.51 3.97
C LEU A 623 -28.58 -8.57 4.37
N ILE A 624 -28.34 -7.61 5.27
CA ILE A 624 -29.36 -6.60 5.57
C ILE A 624 -29.67 -5.79 4.31
N GLY A 625 -30.94 -5.81 3.89
CA GLY A 625 -31.45 -5.12 2.70
C GLY A 625 -31.86 -6.06 1.55
N ASP A 626 -31.44 -7.32 1.58
CA ASP A 626 -31.81 -8.31 0.56
C ASP A 626 -33.04 -9.14 0.95
N LYS A 627 -33.90 -9.46 -0.03
CA LYS A 627 -35.08 -10.33 0.14
C LYS A 627 -34.88 -11.76 -0.39
N LYS A 628 -33.64 -12.18 -0.65
CA LYS A 628 -33.36 -13.47 -1.32
C LYS A 628 -33.33 -14.64 -0.33
N VAL A 629 -33.89 -15.76 -0.77
CA VAL A 629 -33.99 -17.04 -0.04
C VAL A 629 -32.64 -17.76 -0.09
N VAL A 630 -32.20 -18.26 1.07
CA VAL A 630 -31.02 -19.14 1.22
C VAL A 630 -31.22 -20.40 0.39
N SER A 631 -30.34 -20.67 -0.57
CA SER A 631 -30.34 -21.89 -1.37
C SER A 631 -29.04 -22.68 -1.14
N ILE A 632 -29.10 -24.00 -1.23
CA ILE A 632 -27.90 -24.85 -1.20
C ILE A 632 -27.08 -24.53 -2.44
N ILE A 633 -25.89 -23.96 -2.24
CA ILE A 633 -24.99 -23.61 -3.34
C ILE A 633 -24.12 -24.82 -3.66
N ALA A 634 -24.32 -25.40 -4.84
CA ALA A 634 -23.50 -26.52 -5.30
C ALA A 634 -22.07 -26.07 -5.69
N ALA A 635 -21.09 -26.93 -5.41
CA ALA A 635 -19.72 -26.77 -5.88
C ALA A 635 -19.67 -26.77 -7.43
N LYS A 636 -18.77 -25.97 -8.00
CA LYS A 636 -18.48 -25.97 -9.45
C LYS A 636 -17.06 -26.47 -9.73
N PRO A 637 -16.74 -26.89 -10.97
CA PRO A 637 -15.36 -27.13 -11.38
C PRO A 637 -14.50 -25.88 -11.16
N ILE A 638 -13.27 -26.09 -10.68
CA ILE A 638 -12.29 -25.01 -10.54
C ILE A 638 -11.72 -24.70 -11.93
N ASP A 639 -11.71 -23.42 -12.29
CA ASP A 639 -11.16 -22.88 -13.53
C ASP A 639 -10.44 -21.54 -13.28
N ASP A 640 -9.90 -20.91 -14.33
CA ASP A 640 -9.23 -19.62 -14.23
C ASP A 640 -10.16 -18.49 -13.72
N GLY A 641 -11.48 -18.66 -13.84
CA GLY A 641 -12.50 -17.75 -13.32
C GLY A 641 -12.85 -17.96 -11.85
N THR A 642 -12.26 -18.97 -11.19
CA THR A 642 -12.50 -19.28 -9.78
C THR A 642 -11.61 -18.40 -8.88
N PRO A 643 -12.19 -17.46 -8.12
CA PRO A 643 -11.39 -16.52 -7.33
C PRO A 643 -10.79 -17.17 -6.09
N ILE A 644 -9.62 -16.68 -5.67
CA ILE A 644 -8.90 -17.17 -4.49
C ILE A 644 -8.72 -16.05 -3.47
N PHE A 645 -9.22 -16.25 -2.25
CA PHE A 645 -8.91 -15.42 -1.08
C PHE A 645 -8.08 -16.25 -0.09
N GLN A 646 -6.86 -15.80 0.20
CA GLN A 646 -6.01 -16.46 1.20
C GLN A 646 -5.13 -15.50 1.99
N ASN A 647 -4.68 -15.88 3.19
CA ASN A 647 -3.69 -15.13 3.99
C ASN A 647 -4.16 -13.72 4.35
N PHE A 648 -5.10 -13.63 5.27
CA PHE A 648 -5.56 -12.38 5.87
C PHE A 648 -5.19 -12.38 7.35
N PHE A 649 -4.44 -11.37 7.78
CA PHE A 649 -3.99 -11.23 9.16
C PHE A 649 -4.51 -9.92 9.73
N MET A 650 -5.46 -9.99 10.65
CA MET A 650 -6.14 -8.84 11.25
C MET A 650 -5.89 -8.84 12.76
N ASP A 651 -5.28 -7.77 13.27
CA ASP A 651 -5.00 -7.60 14.70
C ASP A 651 -5.63 -6.30 15.23
N ASN A 652 -6.07 -6.31 16.48
CA ASN A 652 -6.60 -5.11 17.16
C ASN A 652 -7.71 -4.37 16.37
N ILE A 653 -8.77 -5.10 16.00
CA ILE A 653 -9.96 -4.53 15.35
C ILE A 653 -11.00 -4.20 16.42
N GLN A 654 -11.35 -2.92 16.54
CA GLN A 654 -12.28 -2.39 17.54
C GLN A 654 -13.53 -1.85 16.84
N CYS A 655 -14.70 -2.36 17.20
CA CYS A 655 -15.96 -1.96 16.56
C CYS A 655 -17.08 -1.78 17.57
N LYS A 656 -17.68 -0.59 17.58
CA LYS A 656 -18.87 -0.27 18.38
C LYS A 656 -20.06 -0.05 17.45
N GLY A 657 -20.89 -1.07 17.31
CA GLY A 657 -22.09 -1.03 16.46
C GLY A 657 -21.79 -1.54 15.06
N ALA A 658 -22.39 -2.68 14.74
CA ALA A 658 -22.41 -3.33 13.44
C ALA A 658 -23.61 -4.28 13.40
N ASN A 659 -24.11 -4.64 12.23
CA ASN A 659 -25.07 -5.72 12.08
C ASN A 659 -24.48 -7.08 12.50
N SER A 660 -23.32 -7.45 11.97
CA SER A 660 -22.65 -8.68 12.37
C SER A 660 -21.16 -8.46 12.58
N ALA A 661 -20.57 -9.30 13.42
CA ALA A 661 -19.17 -9.14 13.77
C ALA A 661 -18.25 -9.53 12.61
N LEU A 662 -18.47 -10.71 12.05
CA LEU A 662 -17.71 -11.23 10.92
C LEU A 662 -18.64 -12.11 10.10
N LEU A 663 -18.70 -11.86 8.80
CA LEU A 663 -19.38 -12.71 7.83
C LEU A 663 -18.38 -13.17 6.77
N MET A 664 -18.17 -14.48 6.68
CA MET A 664 -17.35 -15.10 5.65
C MET A 664 -18.18 -16.05 4.80
N ASN A 665 -18.31 -15.73 3.52
CA ASN A 665 -19.00 -16.53 2.52
C ASN A 665 -18.00 -17.00 1.45
N GLY A 666 -17.41 -18.17 1.70
CA GLY A 666 -16.53 -18.84 0.74
C GLY A 666 -17.27 -19.66 -0.33
N LEU A 667 -16.53 -20.16 -1.31
CA LEU A 667 -17.06 -21.12 -2.30
C LEU A 667 -16.82 -22.55 -1.83
N PRO A 668 -17.77 -23.48 -1.99
CA PRO A 668 -17.57 -24.90 -1.65
C PRO A 668 -16.36 -25.54 -2.35
N GLU A 669 -16.10 -25.16 -3.61
CA GLU A 669 -14.94 -25.62 -4.39
C GLU A 669 -13.64 -24.86 -4.09
N MET A 670 -13.71 -23.68 -3.47
CA MET A 670 -12.57 -22.82 -3.18
C MET A 670 -12.81 -22.06 -1.88
N ASN A 671 -12.52 -22.73 -0.76
CA ASN A 671 -12.68 -22.16 0.56
C ASN A 671 -11.81 -20.90 0.74
N ILE A 672 -12.29 -19.93 1.54
CA ILE A 672 -11.46 -18.80 2.00
C ILE A 672 -10.38 -19.38 2.93
N LYS A 673 -9.11 -19.04 2.70
CA LYS A 673 -7.99 -19.70 3.38
C LYS A 673 -7.22 -18.79 4.34
N ASN A 674 -6.79 -19.34 5.47
CA ASN A 674 -5.81 -18.73 6.37
C ASN A 674 -6.20 -17.28 6.77
N VAL A 675 -7.25 -17.16 7.57
CA VAL A 675 -7.77 -15.88 8.09
C VAL A 675 -7.59 -15.82 9.60
N ASN A 676 -6.81 -14.85 10.07
CA ASN A 676 -6.55 -14.64 11.48
C ASN A 676 -7.20 -13.33 11.94
N LEU A 677 -7.98 -13.40 13.01
CA LEU A 677 -8.49 -12.25 13.75
C LEU A 677 -8.03 -12.34 15.20
N THR A 678 -7.20 -11.40 15.62
CA THR A 678 -6.57 -11.41 16.95
C THR A 678 -6.81 -10.12 17.72
N ASN A 679 -6.85 -10.21 19.06
CA ASN A 679 -6.91 -9.06 19.98
C ASN A 679 -8.04 -8.04 19.70
N SER A 680 -9.17 -8.52 19.19
CA SER A 680 -10.23 -7.67 18.64
C SER A 680 -11.46 -7.64 19.54
N SER A 681 -12.23 -6.54 19.52
CA SER A 681 -13.47 -6.40 20.29
C SER A 681 -14.57 -5.77 19.45
N ILE A 682 -15.70 -6.45 19.32
CA ILE A 682 -16.77 -6.08 18.41
C ILE A 682 -18.12 -6.16 19.12
N LYS A 683 -18.87 -5.06 19.11
CA LYS A 683 -20.29 -5.01 19.51
C LYS A 683 -21.18 -4.98 18.27
N SER A 684 -22.12 -5.92 18.18
CA SER A 684 -22.95 -6.12 16.98
C SER A 684 -24.38 -6.59 17.29
N GLU A 685 -25.24 -6.66 16.28
CA GLU A 685 -26.58 -7.29 16.40
C GLU A 685 -26.49 -8.82 16.38
N ARG A 686 -25.70 -9.38 15.45
CA ARG A 686 -25.45 -10.81 15.24
C ARG A 686 -23.99 -11.18 15.50
N GLY A 687 -23.74 -12.45 15.82
CA GLY A 687 -22.39 -12.99 16.06
C GLY A 687 -21.55 -13.17 14.80
N ILE A 688 -20.71 -14.20 14.79
CA ILE A 688 -19.79 -14.55 13.70
C ILE A 688 -20.37 -15.66 12.82
N TYR A 689 -20.16 -15.57 11.51
CA TYR A 689 -20.51 -16.58 10.51
C TYR A 689 -19.27 -16.95 9.68
N ILE A 690 -18.90 -18.22 9.72
CA ILE A 690 -17.77 -18.79 8.97
C ILE A 690 -18.33 -19.87 8.05
N ASN A 691 -18.49 -19.55 6.77
CA ASN A 691 -19.01 -20.47 5.76
C ASN A 691 -17.92 -20.79 4.75
N ASP A 692 -17.75 -22.08 4.47
CA ASP A 692 -16.84 -22.57 3.43
C ASP A 692 -15.43 -21.96 3.56
N SER A 693 -14.83 -22.08 4.74
CA SER A 693 -13.50 -21.54 5.05
C SER A 693 -12.54 -22.62 5.55
N ASP A 694 -11.24 -22.44 5.32
CA ASP A 694 -10.18 -23.37 5.72
C ASP A 694 -9.01 -22.64 6.40
N GLY A 695 -8.80 -22.90 7.69
CA GLY A 695 -7.76 -22.24 8.48
C GLY A 695 -8.22 -20.88 8.95
N VAL A 696 -9.14 -20.84 9.91
CA VAL A 696 -9.58 -19.60 10.56
C VAL A 696 -9.09 -19.60 12.01
N LEU A 697 -8.37 -18.56 12.44
CA LEU A 697 -7.95 -18.36 13.81
C LEU A 697 -8.67 -17.15 14.40
N LEU A 698 -9.43 -17.38 15.47
CA LEU A 698 -9.96 -16.32 16.34
C LEU A 698 -9.21 -16.40 17.67
N GLN A 699 -8.35 -15.43 17.99
CA GLN A 699 -7.56 -15.46 19.23
C GLN A 699 -7.72 -14.19 20.06
N ASN A 700 -8.10 -14.32 21.33
CA ASN A 700 -8.37 -13.18 22.23
C ASN A 700 -9.37 -12.17 21.60
N VAL A 701 -10.47 -12.71 21.05
CA VAL A 701 -11.54 -11.93 20.40
C VAL A 701 -12.72 -11.78 21.34
N SER A 702 -13.28 -10.58 21.47
CA SER A 702 -14.46 -10.31 22.30
C SER A 702 -15.66 -9.93 21.43
N ILE A 703 -16.75 -10.70 21.49
CA ILE A 703 -17.97 -10.44 20.72
C ILE A 703 -19.15 -10.18 21.64
N TYR A 704 -19.75 -9.00 21.50
CA TYR A 704 -20.92 -8.58 22.26
C TYR A 704 -22.12 -8.44 21.32
N HIS A 705 -22.67 -9.57 20.89
CA HIS A 705 -23.85 -9.60 20.02
C HIS A 705 -25.17 -9.62 20.80
N LYS A 706 -26.27 -9.18 20.17
CA LYS A 706 -27.60 -9.14 20.81
C LYS A 706 -28.49 -10.34 20.49
N THR A 707 -28.39 -10.88 19.28
CA THR A 707 -29.32 -11.89 18.74
C THR A 707 -28.59 -13.01 18.02
N GLY A 708 -29.17 -14.20 18.02
CA GLY A 708 -28.60 -15.38 17.36
C GLY A 708 -27.42 -16.00 18.13
N SER A 709 -26.74 -16.92 17.46
CA SER A 709 -25.58 -17.64 18.01
C SER A 709 -24.31 -16.78 17.98
N LEU A 710 -23.42 -17.01 18.95
CA LEU A 710 -22.11 -16.36 19.02
C LEU A 710 -21.27 -16.69 17.78
N LEU A 711 -21.31 -17.95 17.36
CA LEU A 711 -20.54 -18.47 16.24
C LEU A 711 -21.38 -19.47 15.44
N ASN A 712 -21.35 -19.33 14.12
CA ASN A 712 -21.94 -20.26 13.17
C ASN A 712 -20.82 -20.73 12.24
N ILE A 713 -20.48 -22.01 12.28
CA ILE A 713 -19.44 -22.62 11.45
C ILE A 713 -20.13 -23.61 10.51
N ASN A 714 -20.07 -23.33 9.21
CA ASN A 714 -20.70 -24.15 8.19
C ASN A 714 -19.67 -24.63 7.16
N ASN A 715 -19.62 -25.93 6.88
CA ASN A 715 -18.75 -26.55 5.86
C ASN A 715 -17.26 -26.14 5.91
N SER A 716 -16.74 -25.83 7.10
CA SER A 716 -15.42 -25.25 7.28
C SER A 716 -14.42 -26.20 7.95
N LYS A 717 -13.13 -25.92 7.73
CA LYS A 717 -12.01 -26.79 8.11
C LYS A 717 -10.97 -26.01 8.89
N ASN A 718 -10.26 -26.68 9.80
CA ASN A 718 -9.13 -26.11 10.54
C ASN A 718 -9.48 -24.77 11.25
N VAL A 719 -10.65 -24.70 11.88
CA VAL A 719 -11.07 -23.50 12.62
C VAL A 719 -10.59 -23.62 14.07
N THR A 720 -9.85 -22.62 14.54
CA THR A 720 -9.38 -22.53 15.92
C THR A 720 -9.94 -21.27 16.58
N VAL A 721 -10.64 -21.45 17.69
CA VAL A 721 -11.17 -20.38 18.53
C VAL A 721 -10.47 -20.46 19.88
N ASP A 722 -9.57 -19.53 20.15
CA ASP A 722 -8.75 -19.47 21.37
C ASP A 722 -9.09 -18.21 22.18
N GLN A 723 -9.58 -18.40 23.40
CA GLN A 723 -9.89 -17.28 24.32
C GLN A 723 -10.89 -16.26 23.75
N ILE A 724 -12.00 -16.75 23.19
CA ILE A 724 -13.12 -15.88 22.82
C ILE A 724 -13.89 -15.41 24.07
N LYS A 725 -14.21 -14.12 24.15
CA LYS A 725 -14.99 -13.50 25.23
C LYS A 725 -16.33 -13.02 24.70
N PHE A 726 -17.33 -12.98 25.56
CA PHE A 726 -18.70 -12.62 25.21
C PHE A 726 -19.44 -12.01 26.41
N THR A 727 -20.67 -11.54 26.20
CA THR A 727 -21.49 -10.91 27.24
C THR A 727 -21.73 -11.86 28.43
N ASN A 728 -21.37 -11.42 29.64
CA ASN A 728 -21.57 -12.18 30.87
C ASN A 728 -23.06 -12.38 31.19
N GLY A 729 -23.41 -13.57 31.72
CA GLY A 729 -24.74 -13.85 32.28
C GLY A 729 -25.75 -14.50 31.33
N THR A 730 -25.37 -14.82 30.09
CA THR A 730 -26.19 -15.58 29.15
C THR A 730 -25.40 -16.75 28.58
N THR A 731 -26.00 -17.95 28.56
CA THR A 731 -25.46 -19.11 27.83
C THR A 731 -25.37 -18.74 26.36
N GLN A 732 -24.18 -18.87 25.78
CA GLN A 732 -23.96 -18.57 24.36
C GLN A 732 -24.03 -19.84 23.53
N THR A 733 -24.58 -19.76 22.33
CA THR A 733 -24.64 -20.91 21.43
C THR A 733 -23.57 -20.83 20.35
N ILE A 734 -22.93 -21.96 20.06
CA ILE A 734 -22.11 -22.19 18.87
C ILE A 734 -22.85 -23.21 18.00
N GLN A 735 -23.09 -22.87 16.74
CA GLN A 735 -23.70 -23.75 15.75
C GLN A 735 -22.63 -24.27 14.80
N ILE A 736 -22.55 -25.59 14.63
CA ILE A 736 -21.63 -26.25 13.71
C ILE A 736 -22.44 -27.15 12.79
N ASN A 737 -22.44 -26.87 11.48
CA ASN A 737 -23.22 -27.61 10.50
C ASN A 737 -22.42 -27.95 9.24
N GLY A 738 -22.91 -28.92 8.48
CA GLY A 738 -22.34 -29.31 7.19
C GLY A 738 -21.44 -30.55 7.25
N ASP A 739 -21.44 -31.31 6.16
CA ASP A 739 -20.71 -32.58 6.05
C ASP A 739 -19.19 -32.40 5.80
N GLN A 740 -18.79 -31.18 5.42
CA GLN A 740 -17.39 -30.80 5.19
C GLN A 740 -16.65 -30.32 6.45
N ILE A 741 -17.29 -30.34 7.63
CA ILE A 741 -16.66 -29.93 8.90
C ILE A 741 -15.45 -30.80 9.23
N ARG A 742 -14.27 -30.19 9.42
CA ARG A 742 -13.04 -30.88 9.84
C ARG A 742 -12.22 -30.05 10.84
N LYS A 743 -11.63 -30.70 11.85
CA LYS A 743 -10.66 -30.09 12.79
C LYS A 743 -11.09 -28.72 13.35
N ILE A 744 -12.23 -28.67 14.03
CA ILE A 744 -12.68 -27.52 14.80
C ILE A 744 -12.12 -27.62 16.22
N ASN A 745 -11.32 -26.64 16.64
CA ASN A 745 -10.73 -26.58 17.97
C ASN A 745 -11.25 -25.35 18.72
N LEU A 746 -12.01 -25.57 19.80
CA LEU A 746 -12.46 -24.52 20.71
C LEU A 746 -11.60 -24.61 21.98
N ILE A 747 -10.71 -23.64 22.17
CA ILE A 747 -9.72 -23.61 23.25
C ILE A 747 -10.16 -22.61 24.31
N ARG A 748 -10.27 -23.09 25.54
CA ARG A 748 -10.64 -22.30 26.72
C ARG A 748 -9.43 -21.92 27.57
N LYS A 749 -9.57 -20.84 28.33
CA LYS A 749 -8.62 -20.52 29.40
C LYS A 749 -8.76 -21.53 30.54
N LYS A 750 -7.63 -22.02 31.06
CA LYS A 750 -7.59 -22.99 32.16
C LYS A 750 -8.26 -22.40 33.42
N GLY A 751 -9.33 -23.03 33.90
CA GLY A 751 -10.04 -22.65 35.12
C GLY A 751 -11.37 -21.91 34.95
N GLU A 752 -11.80 -21.61 33.71
CA GLU A 752 -13.11 -20.99 33.45
C GLU A 752 -14.22 -22.03 33.16
N ALA A 753 -15.42 -21.79 33.70
CA ALA A 753 -16.60 -22.64 33.46
C ALA A 753 -17.08 -22.50 32.02
N TRP A 754 -17.45 -23.62 31.39
CA TRP A 754 -17.85 -23.67 30.00
C TRP A 754 -19.32 -23.19 29.87
N MET A 755 -19.51 -21.90 29.58
CA MET A 755 -20.84 -21.26 29.42
C MET A 755 -21.29 -21.19 27.96
N MET A 756 -20.83 -22.13 27.13
CA MET A 756 -21.18 -22.23 25.72
C MET A 756 -21.90 -23.55 25.44
N ASP A 757 -23.00 -23.49 24.71
CA ASP A 757 -23.71 -24.65 24.18
C ASP A 757 -23.27 -24.89 22.73
N VAL A 758 -22.62 -26.03 22.48
CA VAL A 758 -22.17 -26.41 21.13
C VAL A 758 -23.17 -27.35 20.50
N ASN A 759 -23.93 -26.81 19.55
CA ASN A 759 -24.92 -27.53 18.78
C ASN A 759 -24.32 -27.97 17.44
N MET A 760 -24.38 -29.27 17.19
CA MET A 760 -23.85 -29.90 15.98
C MET A 760 -24.98 -30.47 15.14
N GLY A 761 -25.00 -30.13 13.85
CA GLY A 761 -25.86 -30.76 12.85
C GLY A 761 -25.67 -32.28 12.79
N LYS A 762 -26.68 -33.00 12.27
CA LYS A 762 -26.67 -34.48 12.23
C LYS A 762 -25.56 -35.05 11.34
N GLU A 763 -25.16 -34.26 10.35
CA GLU A 763 -24.13 -34.53 9.36
C GLU A 763 -22.70 -34.32 9.88
N VAL A 764 -22.54 -33.67 11.04
CA VAL A 764 -21.23 -33.36 11.60
C VAL A 764 -20.62 -34.58 12.30
N ASN A 765 -19.41 -34.98 11.86
CA ASN A 765 -18.64 -35.99 12.58
C ASN A 765 -18.09 -35.38 13.89
N LYS A 766 -18.65 -35.80 15.03
CA LYS A 766 -18.25 -35.30 16.37
C LYS A 766 -16.75 -35.42 16.67
N LYS A 767 -16.02 -36.36 16.07
CA LYS A 767 -14.56 -36.50 16.27
C LYS A 767 -13.76 -35.34 15.69
N GLU A 768 -14.36 -34.60 14.77
CA GLU A 768 -13.76 -33.43 14.12
C GLU A 768 -13.87 -32.16 14.97
N VAL A 769 -14.60 -32.20 16.11
CA VAL A 769 -14.83 -31.04 16.97
C VAL A 769 -14.25 -31.33 18.36
N LYS A 770 -13.35 -30.46 18.83
CA LYS A 770 -12.69 -30.54 20.16
C LYS A 770 -12.98 -29.29 20.96
N TYR A 771 -13.44 -29.44 22.21
CA TYR A 771 -13.73 -28.32 23.12
C TYR A 771 -13.64 -28.69 24.60
#